data_AF-A0A852P6U8-F1
#
_entry.id   AF-A0A852P6U8-F1
#
_cell.length_a   1.000
_cell.length_b   1.000
_cell.length_c   1.000
_cell.angle_alpha   90.00
_cell.angle_beta   90.00
_cell.angle_gamma   90.00
#
_symmetry.space_group_name_H-M   'P 1'
#
loop_
_entity.id
_entity.type
_entity.pdbx_description
1 polymer ?
#
loop_
_entity_poly.entity_id
_entity_poly.type
_entity_poly.pdbx_seq_one_letter_code
_entity_poly.pdbx_strand_id
1 'polypeptide(L)'
;MPHGCCLQLPAVTWVLLLVTTAFAMECPKIKVGTCKDCIQSGPGCAWCKKLNFTKAGEPDSVRCDTIEQLQQRGCPRSEIEFPGNDIKRAQDDPLSDKIQLTPQEVHLKLRIGQPAVFEVKFRRAMGYPIDLYYLMDLSYSMLDDLEKVKKLGGELLRALESTTPSRRIGFGSFVDKTVLPFVNTHPEKLQNPCPNKDKQCQPPFAFKHILSLTDNAKQFENEVGKQFISGNLDAPEGGLDAMMQAAVCGDLIGWRNVTRLLVFATDDGFHFAGDGKLGGILTPNDGQCHLEDNMYKRSNEFDYPSVGQLVQKLAENNIQPIFAVTSKVVDVYKKLSDMIPKSAVGELNEDSSNIIELIQVAYNNLSSRIILDHSTLLDTLEVKYDSKCNNDKESVDEARGQCDNVKINDEVTFKVKVTAKACIQNSSFTIRPLGFTDTLTVHVVSNCDCQCNDQPDLAACSGQGIIECGICNCNSRYTGKNCECDTKGKTSKELEGSCRRDNSSVICSGQGDCVCGQCVCHTSDMPGKYIYGTHCQCDNMNCEFFNGSLCGGQARGQCDCGLCKCRPGYEGSACQCQQSTEDCLNFHGNVCSLRGTCHCNRCQCQGGYQPPFCLECPGCPSPCGRYVSCVECKFFNSGPFEKNCSQACPNIHLSKNSTEVNRNDRKCREKDSQNCWISFRMVQEDGEEIYTITVDPDKECPQPPNIALIVGSTIAGVVLIGILMLVIWRFLMELLDRREYRRFEKEKSKAKWNDADNPLFKSATTTVVNPRFN
;
A
#
# COMPACT_ATOMS: atom_id res chain seq x y z
N MET A 1 -49.71 53.54 22.21
CA MET A 1 -49.41 52.98 23.55
C MET A 1 -49.91 51.54 23.59
N PRO A 2 -49.26 50.60 24.31
CA PRO A 2 -48.03 50.76 25.09
C PRO A 2 -46.71 50.66 24.28
N HIS A 3 -46.03 49.49 24.27
CA HIS A 3 -44.59 49.27 24.04
C HIS A 3 -44.36 47.93 23.29
N GLY A 4 -43.16 47.47 22.90
CA GLY A 4 -41.77 47.94 23.05
C GLY A 4 -40.84 46.97 22.27
N CYS A 5 -39.98 47.45 21.39
CA CYS A 5 -38.57 47.82 21.66
C CYS A 5 -37.60 46.62 21.78
N CYS A 6 -36.88 46.29 20.69
CA CYS A 6 -35.40 46.36 20.71
C CYS A 6 -34.77 46.23 19.29
N LEU A 7 -33.56 46.78 19.19
CA LEU A 7 -32.73 46.98 18.01
C LEU A 7 -32.44 45.71 17.17
N GLN A 8 -32.34 45.89 15.85
CA GLN A 8 -31.20 45.38 15.06
C GLN A 8 -31.05 46.14 13.72
N LEU A 9 -29.93 46.85 13.56
CA LEU A 9 -29.38 47.42 12.32
C LEU A 9 -27.87 47.05 12.27
N PRO A 10 -27.18 47.12 11.11
CA PRO A 10 -26.59 45.92 10.54
C PRO A 10 -25.12 45.70 10.93
N ALA A 11 -24.80 44.47 11.33
CA ALA A 11 -23.44 44.02 11.65
C ALA A 11 -22.86 43.05 10.59
N VAL A 12 -23.18 43.26 9.30
CA VAL A 12 -22.84 42.32 8.21
C VAL A 12 -21.71 42.85 7.30
N THR A 13 -21.31 44.12 7.42
CA THR A 13 -20.28 44.74 6.56
C THR A 13 -18.87 44.80 7.17
N TRP A 14 -18.60 44.12 8.29
CA TRP A 14 -17.31 44.16 9.00
C TRP A 14 -16.70 42.78 9.32
N VAL A 15 -17.08 41.72 8.60
CA VAL A 15 -16.55 40.34 8.79
C VAL A 15 -15.82 39.80 7.55
N LEU A 16 -15.74 40.56 6.46
CA LEU A 16 -15.30 40.08 5.14
C LEU A 16 -13.99 40.73 4.64
N LEU A 17 -13.02 40.97 5.54
CA LEU A 17 -11.76 41.65 5.20
C LEU A 17 -10.48 41.11 5.91
N LEU A 18 -10.54 39.99 6.63
CA LEU A 18 -9.38 39.43 7.36
C LEU A 18 -9.29 37.89 7.31
N VAL A 19 -9.44 37.29 6.12
CA VAL A 19 -8.95 35.91 5.86
C VAL A 19 -8.15 35.88 4.55
N THR A 20 -7.10 36.70 4.49
CA THR A 20 -5.89 36.34 3.75
C THR A 20 -4.86 35.91 4.78
N THR A 21 -4.65 34.60 4.93
CA THR A 21 -3.51 34.07 5.70
C THR A 21 -2.23 34.35 4.93
N ALA A 22 -1.76 35.60 5.03
CA ALA A 22 -0.38 35.93 4.72
C ALA A 22 0.47 35.16 5.74
N PHE A 23 1.05 34.04 5.31
CA PHE A 23 2.17 33.43 6.03
C PHE A 23 3.23 34.52 6.13
N ALA A 24 3.47 35.03 7.35
CA ALA A 24 4.62 35.87 7.61
C ALA A 24 5.85 35.05 7.22
N MET A 25 6.59 35.50 6.22
CA MET A 25 7.73 34.73 5.70
C MET A 25 8.88 34.83 6.69
N GLU A 26 8.95 33.90 7.63
CA GLU A 26 9.99 33.86 8.65
C GLU A 26 11.38 33.69 8.02
N CYS A 27 12.37 34.35 8.60
CA CYS A 27 13.78 34.20 8.23
C CYS A 27 14.55 33.47 9.35
N PRO A 28 14.74 32.14 9.26
CA PRO A 28 15.48 31.38 10.26
C PRO A 28 16.98 31.61 10.09
N LYS A 29 17.63 32.27 11.05
CA LYS A 29 19.05 32.68 10.94
C LYS A 29 20.01 31.52 11.24
N ILE A 30 20.19 30.60 10.29
CA ILE A 30 21.03 29.40 10.45
C ILE A 30 22.40 29.62 9.80
N LYS A 31 23.46 29.76 10.60
CA LYS A 31 24.87 29.92 10.15
C LYS A 31 25.09 31.03 9.12
N VAL A 32 24.44 32.19 9.30
CA VAL A 32 24.55 33.29 8.34
C VAL A 32 25.85 34.06 8.51
N GLY A 33 26.82 33.82 7.64
CA GLY A 33 28.07 34.60 7.55
C GLY A 33 28.10 35.56 6.35
N THR A 34 27.48 35.17 5.23
CA THR A 34 27.46 35.94 3.97
C THR A 34 26.04 36.19 3.46
N CYS A 35 25.91 37.07 2.46
CA CYS A 35 24.65 37.28 1.75
C CYS A 35 24.11 35.96 1.14
N LYS A 36 24.98 35.13 0.57
CA LYS A 36 24.61 33.82 0.01
C LYS A 36 24.02 32.88 1.08
N ASP A 37 24.64 32.80 2.25
CA ASP A 37 24.13 31.98 3.36
C ASP A 37 22.75 32.48 3.82
N CYS A 38 22.56 33.81 3.86
CA CYS A 38 21.27 34.42 4.18
C CYS A 38 20.17 34.02 3.18
N ILE A 39 20.47 34.11 1.87
CA ILE A 39 19.52 33.75 0.81
C ILE A 39 19.16 32.25 0.84
N GLN A 40 20.10 31.40 1.23
CA GLN A 40 19.88 29.96 1.41
C GLN A 40 19.15 29.60 2.70
N SER A 41 19.18 30.46 3.72
CA SER A 41 18.60 30.18 5.04
C SER A 41 17.08 30.03 5.02
N GLY A 42 16.38 30.79 4.17
CA GLY A 42 14.94 30.64 4.00
C GLY A 42 14.34 31.55 2.93
N PRO A 43 13.08 31.31 2.51
CA PRO A 43 12.41 32.08 1.47
C PRO A 43 12.07 33.52 1.90
N GLY A 44 11.90 33.77 3.20
CA GLY A 44 11.67 35.11 3.76
C GLY A 44 12.93 35.94 4.01
N CYS A 45 14.12 35.34 3.89
CA CYS A 45 15.37 36.01 4.20
C CYS A 45 15.81 36.99 3.10
N ALA A 46 16.11 38.21 3.51
CA ALA A 46 16.72 39.26 2.71
C ALA A 46 18.01 39.75 3.38
N TRP A 47 18.90 40.36 2.62
CA TRP A 47 20.21 40.83 3.12
C TRP A 47 20.41 42.33 2.94
N CYS A 48 20.85 43.02 4.00
CA CYS A 48 21.20 44.44 3.95
C CYS A 48 22.68 44.67 3.61
N LYS A 49 22.96 45.12 2.38
CA LYS A 49 24.32 45.48 1.90
C LYS A 49 24.80 46.88 2.32
N LYS A 50 23.96 47.65 3.01
CA LYS A 50 24.30 49.00 3.51
C LYS A 50 25.56 48.94 4.41
N LEU A 51 26.56 49.77 4.13
CA LEU A 51 27.72 49.95 5.00
C LEU A 51 27.30 50.58 6.35
N ASN A 52 28.03 50.22 7.43
CA ASN A 52 27.76 50.68 8.80
C ASN A 52 26.32 50.42 9.31
N PHE A 53 25.66 49.35 8.84
CA PHE A 53 24.32 48.97 9.29
C PHE A 53 24.29 48.37 10.70
N THR A 54 25.27 47.53 11.04
CA THR A 54 25.35 46.81 12.31
C THR A 54 26.13 47.62 13.35
N LYS A 55 25.61 47.69 14.58
CA LYS A 55 26.20 48.47 15.69
C LYS A 55 27.45 47.78 16.27
N ALA A 56 28.14 48.48 17.16
CA ALA A 56 29.22 47.90 17.96
C ALA A 56 28.68 46.75 18.83
N GLY A 57 29.28 45.56 18.73
CA GLY A 57 28.82 44.35 19.41
C GLY A 57 27.65 43.60 18.75
N GLU A 58 27.08 44.11 17.64
CA GLU A 58 26.12 43.33 16.84
C GLU A 58 26.86 42.48 15.77
N PRO A 59 26.55 41.17 15.65
CA PRO A 59 27.13 40.31 14.61
C PRO A 59 26.56 40.65 13.22
N ASP A 60 27.32 40.37 12.15
CA ASP A 60 26.85 40.65 10.78
C ASP A 60 25.69 39.75 10.31
N SER A 61 25.38 38.67 11.04
CA SER A 61 24.12 37.91 10.85
C SER A 61 22.86 38.78 11.04
N VAL A 62 22.95 39.93 11.72
CA VAL A 62 21.87 40.94 11.83
C VAL A 62 21.53 41.57 10.48
N ARG A 63 22.43 41.53 9.48
CA ARG A 63 22.14 41.97 8.10
C ARG A 63 21.16 41.06 7.39
N CYS A 64 20.96 39.84 7.90
CA CYS A 64 19.98 38.90 7.41
C CYS A 64 18.71 38.94 8.26
N ASP A 65 17.60 39.32 7.64
CA ASP A 65 16.29 39.32 8.28
C ASP A 65 15.17 39.39 7.22
N THR A 66 13.92 39.49 7.63
CA THR A 66 12.83 39.82 6.69
C THR A 66 12.98 41.26 6.18
N ILE A 67 12.40 41.57 5.01
CA ILE A 67 12.47 42.90 4.40
C ILE A 67 11.93 43.97 5.36
N GLU A 68 10.87 43.66 6.10
CA GLU A 68 10.21 44.54 7.06
C GLU A 68 11.13 44.85 8.24
N GLN A 69 11.80 43.83 8.79
CA GLN A 69 12.74 44.00 9.91
C GLN A 69 13.97 44.81 9.51
N LEU A 70 14.54 44.55 8.32
CA LEU A 70 15.65 45.34 7.80
C LEU A 70 15.27 46.81 7.58
N GLN A 71 14.05 47.07 7.09
CA GLN A 71 13.53 48.44 6.93
C GLN A 71 13.29 49.13 8.27
N GLN A 72 12.73 48.43 9.27
CA GLN A 72 12.56 48.96 10.63
C GLN A 72 13.90 49.28 11.31
N ARG A 73 14.95 48.50 11.05
CA ARG A 73 16.33 48.78 11.49
C ARG A 73 17.04 49.86 10.65
N GLY A 74 16.40 50.43 9.63
CA GLY A 74 16.93 51.55 8.84
C GLY A 74 17.79 51.15 7.63
N CYS A 75 17.61 49.96 7.07
CA CYS A 75 18.14 49.58 5.76
C CYS A 75 17.23 50.14 4.64
N PRO A 76 17.73 50.98 3.71
CA PRO A 76 16.96 51.45 2.57
C PRO A 76 16.60 50.29 1.64
N ARG A 77 15.43 50.33 0.99
CA ARG A 77 14.96 49.26 0.10
C ARG A 77 15.87 49.02 -1.13
N SER A 78 16.68 50.00 -1.54
CA SER A 78 17.71 49.85 -2.58
C SER A 78 18.93 49.04 -2.12
N GLU A 79 19.16 48.97 -0.80
CA GLU A 79 20.27 48.26 -0.17
C GLU A 79 19.85 46.88 0.38
N ILE A 80 18.65 46.40 0.01
CA ILE A 80 18.14 45.08 0.41
C ILE A 80 18.20 44.15 -0.80
N GLU A 81 19.07 43.14 -0.71
CA GLU A 81 19.14 42.03 -1.66
C GLU A 81 18.06 41.00 -1.30
N PHE A 82 17.12 40.79 -2.23
CA PHE A 82 16.07 39.77 -2.12
C PHE A 82 15.81 39.13 -3.50
N PRO A 83 16.66 38.18 -3.94
CA PRO A 83 16.44 37.45 -5.19
C PRO A 83 15.18 36.58 -5.06
N GLY A 84 14.17 36.88 -5.88
CA GLY A 84 12.94 36.10 -6.02
C GLY A 84 12.95 35.17 -7.23
N ASN A 85 11.81 34.55 -7.49
CA ASN A 85 11.60 33.70 -8.67
C ASN A 85 11.54 34.52 -9.98
N ASP A 86 12.20 34.05 -11.05
CA ASP A 86 12.09 34.57 -12.43
C ASP A 86 11.62 33.44 -13.35
N ILE A 87 10.64 33.73 -14.21
CA ILE A 87 9.92 32.75 -15.04
C ILE A 87 9.88 33.30 -16.46
N LYS A 88 10.48 32.57 -17.40
CA LYS A 88 10.50 32.94 -18.82
C LYS A 88 9.92 31.81 -19.66
N ARG A 89 8.93 32.13 -20.49
CA ARG A 89 8.40 31.21 -21.49
C ARG A 89 9.28 31.37 -22.72
N ALA A 90 10.06 30.34 -23.05
CA ALA A 90 10.97 30.35 -24.18
C ALA A 90 10.23 29.98 -25.48
N GLN A 91 9.27 29.06 -25.38
CA GLN A 91 8.35 28.69 -26.46
C GLN A 91 6.91 28.60 -25.89
N ASP A 92 5.99 29.39 -26.43
CA ASP A 92 4.57 29.49 -26.03
C ASP A 92 3.70 29.64 -27.30
N ASP A 93 3.82 28.66 -28.21
CA ASP A 93 3.05 28.58 -29.45
C ASP A 93 1.57 28.28 -29.13
N PRO A 94 0.61 29.01 -29.74
CA PRO A 94 -0.80 28.91 -29.36
C PRO A 94 -1.41 27.54 -29.68
N LEU A 95 -2.37 27.14 -28.85
CA LEU A 95 -3.13 25.90 -28.99
C LEU A 95 -3.77 25.80 -30.39
N SER A 96 -3.55 24.68 -31.05
CA SER A 96 -4.03 24.38 -32.40
C SER A 96 -4.40 22.89 -32.50
N ASP A 97 -4.90 22.41 -33.64
CA ASP A 97 -5.26 20.98 -33.76
C ASP A 97 -4.04 20.06 -33.82
N LYS A 98 -2.83 20.64 -33.87
CA LYS A 98 -1.53 19.93 -33.78
C LYS A 98 -0.77 20.19 -32.48
N ILE A 99 -1.10 21.26 -31.76
CA ILE A 99 -0.44 21.68 -30.51
C ILE A 99 -1.52 21.70 -29.43
N GLN A 100 -1.54 20.66 -28.61
CA GLN A 100 -2.54 20.47 -27.57
C GLN A 100 -2.12 21.01 -26.20
N LEU A 101 -0.84 21.32 -26.02
CA LEU A 101 -0.25 21.81 -24.77
C LEU A 101 0.51 23.13 -25.01
N THR A 102 0.33 24.13 -24.15
CA THR A 102 1.14 25.36 -24.14
C THR A 102 1.38 25.86 -22.71
N PRO A 103 2.54 26.47 -22.38
CA PRO A 103 3.75 26.61 -23.20
C PRO A 103 4.42 25.27 -23.53
N GLN A 104 5.39 25.27 -24.44
CA GLN A 104 6.21 24.10 -24.81
C GLN A 104 7.60 24.15 -24.16
N GLU A 105 8.11 25.34 -23.81
CA GLU A 105 9.38 25.49 -23.10
C GLU A 105 9.34 26.63 -22.07
N VAL A 106 9.70 26.33 -20.82
CA VAL A 106 9.75 27.28 -19.71
C VAL A 106 11.10 27.23 -19.00
N HIS A 107 11.71 28.38 -18.77
CA HIS A 107 12.94 28.56 -18.01
C HIS A 107 12.61 29.17 -16.64
N LEU A 108 12.99 28.48 -15.58
CA LEU A 108 12.76 28.87 -14.19
C LEU A 108 14.08 29.18 -13.49
N LYS A 109 14.14 30.35 -12.85
CA LYS A 109 15.14 30.66 -11.82
C LYS A 109 14.45 30.62 -10.45
N LEU A 110 14.76 29.61 -9.64
CA LEU A 110 14.06 29.31 -8.39
C LEU A 110 14.81 29.81 -7.16
N ARG A 111 14.15 30.60 -6.33
CA ARG A 111 14.53 30.88 -4.94
C ARG A 111 14.16 29.67 -4.07
N ILE A 112 15.06 29.27 -3.18
CA ILE A 112 14.82 28.16 -2.24
C ILE A 112 13.58 28.42 -1.39
N GLY A 113 12.73 27.40 -1.27
CA GLY A 113 11.53 27.42 -0.42
C GLY A 113 10.38 28.27 -0.95
N GLN A 114 10.55 28.99 -2.08
CA GLN A 114 9.50 29.81 -2.69
C GLN A 114 8.98 29.17 -3.98
N PRO A 115 7.69 28.80 -4.09
CA PRO A 115 7.15 28.20 -5.31
C PRO A 115 7.14 29.21 -6.46
N ALA A 116 7.71 28.83 -7.61
CA ALA A 116 7.47 29.51 -8.88
C ALA A 116 6.21 28.93 -9.51
N VAL A 117 5.28 29.80 -9.93
CA VAL A 117 3.97 29.38 -10.44
C VAL A 117 3.79 29.84 -11.88
N PHE A 118 3.51 28.90 -12.77
CA PHE A 118 3.18 29.19 -14.17
C PHE A 118 1.96 28.38 -14.61
N GLU A 119 1.27 28.85 -15.65
CA GLU A 119 0.08 28.21 -16.18
C GLU A 119 0.42 27.33 -17.38
N VAL A 120 -0.14 26.13 -17.39
CA VAL A 120 -0.12 25.17 -18.51
C VAL A 120 -1.55 24.98 -18.97
N LYS A 121 -1.82 25.24 -20.25
CA LYS A 121 -3.13 25.06 -20.87
C LYS A 121 -3.12 23.82 -21.75
N PHE A 122 -4.19 23.05 -21.68
CA PHE A 122 -4.41 21.89 -22.53
C PHE A 122 -5.77 21.99 -23.24
N ARG A 123 -5.80 21.70 -24.55
CA ARG A 123 -7.05 21.57 -25.31
C ARG A 123 -7.12 20.21 -25.99
N ARG A 124 -8.25 19.52 -25.83
CA ARG A 124 -8.50 18.23 -26.48
C ARG A 124 -8.87 18.43 -27.96
N ALA A 125 -7.95 18.11 -28.88
CA ALA A 125 -8.19 18.22 -30.32
C ALA A 125 -9.13 17.11 -30.86
N MET A 126 -9.74 17.35 -32.02
CA MET A 126 -10.58 16.38 -32.74
C MET A 126 -9.74 15.54 -33.70
N GLY A 127 -10.07 14.25 -33.86
CA GLY A 127 -9.47 13.39 -34.89
C GLY A 127 -7.99 13.07 -34.69
N TYR A 128 -7.50 13.10 -33.44
CA TYR A 128 -6.12 12.73 -33.13
C TYR A 128 -5.83 11.28 -33.56
N PRO A 129 -4.64 10.95 -34.11
CA PRO A 129 -4.37 9.59 -34.58
C PRO A 129 -4.33 8.57 -33.44
N ILE A 130 -4.84 7.36 -33.72
CA ILE A 130 -4.89 6.24 -32.78
C ILE A 130 -4.13 5.05 -33.35
N ASP A 131 -3.31 4.43 -32.53
CA ASP A 131 -2.82 3.07 -32.74
C ASP A 131 -3.51 2.14 -31.73
N LEU A 132 -4.13 1.07 -32.20
CA LEU A 132 -4.77 0.06 -31.36
C LEU A 132 -4.09 -1.30 -31.54
N TYR A 133 -3.49 -1.81 -30.48
CA TYR A 133 -2.94 -3.16 -30.47
C TYR A 133 -3.88 -4.09 -29.69
N TYR A 134 -4.43 -5.09 -30.37
CA TYR A 134 -5.33 -6.06 -29.76
C TYR A 134 -4.50 -7.26 -29.27
N LEU A 135 -4.47 -7.47 -27.96
CA LEU A 135 -3.73 -8.53 -27.30
C LEU A 135 -4.73 -9.55 -26.74
N MET A 136 -4.81 -10.71 -27.40
CA MET A 136 -5.82 -11.72 -27.16
C MET A 136 -5.26 -12.96 -26.45
N ASP A 137 -5.94 -13.38 -25.40
CA ASP A 137 -5.77 -14.70 -24.81
C ASP A 137 -6.24 -15.81 -25.78
N LEU A 138 -5.41 -16.83 -25.97
CA LEU A 138 -5.71 -18.03 -26.77
C LEU A 138 -5.66 -19.31 -25.92
N SER A 139 -5.87 -19.21 -24.61
CA SER A 139 -6.25 -20.31 -23.70
C SER A 139 -7.49 -21.07 -24.22
N TYR A 140 -7.70 -22.30 -23.77
CA TYR A 140 -8.75 -23.17 -24.34
C TYR A 140 -10.19 -22.66 -24.09
N SER A 141 -10.39 -21.84 -23.06
CA SER A 141 -11.68 -21.20 -22.75
C SER A 141 -12.12 -20.23 -23.83
N MET A 142 -11.20 -19.39 -24.34
CA MET A 142 -11.41 -18.33 -25.35
C MET A 142 -11.75 -18.83 -26.78
N LEU A 143 -12.26 -20.06 -26.92
CA LEU A 143 -12.47 -20.74 -28.21
C LEU A 143 -13.57 -20.07 -29.05
N ASP A 144 -14.71 -19.75 -28.44
CA ASP A 144 -15.84 -19.11 -29.11
C ASP A 144 -15.64 -17.59 -29.26
N ASP A 145 -14.94 -16.94 -28.32
CA ASP A 145 -14.42 -15.59 -28.51
C ASP A 145 -13.56 -15.48 -29.77
N LEU A 146 -12.65 -16.44 -30.00
CA LEU A 146 -11.81 -16.46 -31.19
C LEU A 146 -12.63 -16.55 -32.49
N GLU A 147 -13.73 -17.32 -32.53
CA GLU A 147 -14.61 -17.36 -33.70
C GLU A 147 -15.33 -16.02 -33.98
N LYS A 148 -15.53 -15.21 -32.94
CA LYS A 148 -16.12 -13.87 -33.02
C LYS A 148 -15.09 -12.83 -33.43
N VAL A 149 -13.93 -12.79 -32.78
CA VAL A 149 -12.85 -11.83 -33.06
C VAL A 149 -12.37 -11.95 -34.51
N LYS A 150 -12.35 -13.16 -35.07
CA LYS A 150 -12.12 -13.41 -36.52
C LYS A 150 -13.10 -12.70 -37.46
N LYS A 151 -14.33 -12.43 -37.03
CA LYS A 151 -15.37 -11.73 -37.80
C LYS A 151 -15.38 -10.22 -37.50
N LEU A 152 -15.03 -9.83 -36.26
CA LEU A 152 -15.05 -8.45 -35.77
C LEU A 152 -13.93 -7.55 -36.34
N GLY A 153 -12.85 -8.11 -36.87
CA GLY A 153 -11.63 -7.37 -37.23
C GLY A 153 -11.84 -6.13 -38.10
N GLY A 154 -12.53 -6.27 -39.25
CA GLY A 154 -12.82 -5.11 -40.09
C GLY A 154 -13.99 -4.25 -39.61
N GLU A 155 -14.88 -4.78 -38.77
CA GLU A 155 -15.94 -3.99 -38.13
C GLU A 155 -15.35 -3.05 -37.08
N LEU A 156 -14.38 -3.50 -36.30
CA LEU A 156 -13.65 -2.70 -35.33
C LEU A 156 -12.90 -1.53 -36.00
N LEU A 157 -12.18 -1.78 -37.10
CA LEU A 157 -11.49 -0.69 -37.81
C LEU A 157 -12.47 0.32 -38.44
N ARG A 158 -13.60 -0.17 -38.99
CA ARG A 158 -14.70 0.67 -39.50
C ARG A 158 -15.40 1.48 -38.39
N ALA A 159 -15.56 0.92 -37.20
CA ALA A 159 -16.11 1.65 -36.06
C ALA A 159 -15.19 2.79 -35.60
N LEU A 160 -13.87 2.59 -35.67
CA LEU A 160 -12.87 3.61 -35.33
C LEU A 160 -12.72 4.71 -36.40
N GLU A 161 -13.10 4.47 -37.66
CA GLU A 161 -13.15 5.51 -38.71
C GLU A 161 -14.05 6.70 -38.33
N SER A 162 -15.15 6.44 -37.62
CA SER A 162 -16.04 7.47 -37.11
C SER A 162 -15.39 8.39 -36.06
N THR A 163 -14.32 7.92 -35.42
CA THR A 163 -13.64 8.58 -34.30
C THR A 163 -12.36 9.29 -34.72
N THR A 164 -11.56 8.69 -35.62
CA THR A 164 -10.35 9.31 -36.16
C THR A 164 -10.07 8.87 -37.60
N PRO A 165 -9.67 9.79 -38.50
CA PRO A 165 -9.27 9.42 -39.85
C PRO A 165 -7.94 8.63 -39.89
N SER A 166 -7.08 8.77 -38.87
CA SER A 166 -5.72 8.21 -38.86
C SER A 166 -5.57 7.09 -37.82
N ARG A 167 -6.10 5.92 -38.15
CA ARG A 167 -6.11 4.72 -37.30
C ARG A 167 -5.13 3.65 -37.83
N ARG A 168 -4.51 2.90 -36.91
CA ARG A 168 -3.84 1.62 -37.21
C ARG A 168 -4.28 0.56 -36.21
N ILE A 169 -4.30 -0.69 -36.65
CA ILE A 169 -4.59 -1.87 -35.84
C ILE A 169 -3.49 -2.92 -35.96
N GLY A 170 -3.15 -3.57 -34.84
CA GLY A 170 -2.19 -4.67 -34.77
C GLY A 170 -2.73 -5.79 -33.88
N PHE A 171 -2.14 -6.98 -33.98
CA PHE A 171 -2.60 -8.17 -33.23
C PHE A 171 -1.43 -8.92 -32.59
N GLY A 172 -1.63 -9.29 -31.32
CA GLY A 172 -0.80 -10.19 -30.55
C GLY A 172 -1.65 -11.24 -29.85
N SER A 173 -1.05 -12.37 -29.52
CA SER A 173 -1.68 -13.37 -28.67
C SER A 173 -0.77 -13.89 -27.57
N PHE A 174 -1.39 -14.37 -26.50
CA PHE A 174 -0.71 -14.97 -25.36
C PHE A 174 -1.45 -16.21 -24.85
N VAL A 175 -0.73 -16.99 -24.04
CA VAL A 175 -1.26 -18.03 -23.15
C VAL A 175 -0.41 -17.91 -21.88
N ASP A 176 0.55 -18.82 -21.66
CA ASP A 176 1.47 -18.73 -20.53
C ASP A 176 2.86 -19.36 -20.80
N LYS A 177 3.78 -19.20 -19.84
CA LYS A 177 5.13 -19.78 -19.81
C LYS A 177 5.08 -21.29 -20.00
N THR A 178 5.94 -21.82 -20.87
CA THR A 178 5.86 -23.21 -21.34
C THR A 178 6.58 -24.19 -20.41
N VAL A 179 6.43 -24.02 -19.09
CA VAL A 179 7.03 -24.84 -18.04
C VAL A 179 5.97 -25.25 -17.02
N LEU A 180 6.23 -26.32 -16.26
CA LEU A 180 5.39 -26.67 -15.11
C LEU A 180 5.59 -25.62 -14.00
N PRO A 181 4.56 -25.31 -13.17
CA PRO A 181 3.22 -25.90 -13.18
C PRO A 181 2.28 -25.34 -14.26
N PHE A 182 2.60 -24.21 -14.88
CA PHE A 182 1.71 -23.45 -15.76
C PHE A 182 1.22 -24.24 -16.98
N VAL A 183 2.14 -24.98 -17.61
CA VAL A 183 1.85 -25.80 -18.81
C VAL A 183 2.29 -27.24 -18.59
N ASN A 184 1.47 -28.19 -19.05
CA ASN A 184 1.82 -29.61 -19.04
C ASN A 184 2.94 -29.90 -20.05
N THR A 185 4.16 -30.10 -19.55
CA THR A 185 5.37 -30.34 -20.36
C THR A 185 5.51 -31.76 -20.91
N HIS A 186 4.50 -32.63 -20.77
CA HIS A 186 4.53 -33.96 -21.38
C HIS A 186 4.53 -33.85 -22.92
N PRO A 187 5.38 -34.59 -23.67
CA PRO A 187 5.55 -34.38 -25.12
C PRO A 187 4.26 -34.40 -25.96
N GLU A 188 3.32 -35.31 -25.69
CA GLU A 188 2.01 -35.32 -26.38
C GLU A 188 1.20 -34.04 -26.12
N LYS A 189 1.28 -33.47 -24.91
CA LYS A 189 0.53 -32.28 -24.49
C LYS A 189 1.20 -30.97 -24.91
N LEU A 190 2.51 -30.94 -25.07
CA LEU A 190 3.19 -29.84 -25.75
C LEU A 190 2.85 -29.78 -27.25
N GLN A 191 2.58 -30.93 -27.90
CA GLN A 191 2.15 -30.96 -29.30
C GLN A 191 0.66 -30.62 -29.48
N ASN A 192 -0.22 -31.12 -28.60
CA ASN A 192 -1.62 -30.74 -28.55
C ASN A 192 -2.08 -30.58 -27.08
N PRO A 193 -2.16 -29.34 -26.55
CA PRO A 193 -2.51 -29.12 -25.15
C PRO A 193 -3.97 -29.46 -24.85
N CYS A 194 -4.84 -29.39 -25.85
CA CYS A 194 -6.29 -29.39 -25.66
C CYS A 194 -6.85 -30.61 -24.91
N PRO A 195 -7.93 -30.44 -24.12
CA PRO A 195 -8.53 -31.53 -23.35
C PRO A 195 -9.01 -32.69 -24.24
N ASN A 196 -9.65 -32.37 -25.36
CA ASN A 196 -10.09 -33.35 -26.35
C ASN A 196 -9.04 -33.49 -27.47
N LYS A 197 -8.58 -34.73 -27.72
CA LYS A 197 -7.62 -35.06 -28.79
C LYS A 197 -8.16 -34.79 -30.21
N ASP A 198 -9.48 -34.78 -30.39
CA ASP A 198 -10.12 -34.52 -31.69
C ASP A 198 -10.09 -33.05 -32.12
N LYS A 199 -9.83 -32.11 -31.18
CA LYS A 199 -9.64 -30.70 -31.50
C LYS A 199 -8.17 -30.42 -31.80
N GLN A 200 -7.93 -29.75 -32.93
CA GLN A 200 -6.61 -29.28 -33.31
C GLN A 200 -6.30 -27.94 -32.63
N CYS A 201 -5.29 -27.94 -31.78
CA CYS A 201 -4.85 -26.77 -31.03
C CYS A 201 -3.36 -26.53 -31.24
N GLN A 202 -2.91 -25.29 -31.17
CA GLN A 202 -1.50 -24.95 -31.34
C GLN A 202 -0.69 -25.25 -30.07
N PRO A 203 0.61 -25.62 -30.19
CA PRO A 203 1.51 -25.76 -29.05
C PRO A 203 1.49 -24.55 -28.11
N PRO A 204 1.59 -24.74 -26.78
CA PRO A 204 1.61 -23.65 -25.80
C PRO A 204 2.75 -22.64 -26.04
N PHE A 205 2.52 -21.39 -25.64
CA PHE A 205 3.46 -20.28 -25.84
C PHE A 205 3.10 -19.10 -24.92
N ALA A 206 4.11 -18.36 -24.45
CA ALA A 206 3.87 -17.19 -23.60
C ALA A 206 3.29 -16.01 -24.39
N PHE A 207 4.02 -15.50 -25.39
CA PHE A 207 3.57 -14.38 -26.23
C PHE A 207 4.04 -14.53 -27.68
N LYS A 208 3.14 -14.22 -28.61
CA LYS A 208 3.40 -14.09 -30.05
C LYS A 208 2.90 -12.73 -30.54
N HIS A 209 3.74 -12.02 -31.26
CA HIS A 209 3.34 -10.91 -32.12
C HIS A 209 2.94 -11.48 -33.49
N ILE A 210 1.76 -11.15 -34.00
CA ILE A 210 1.24 -11.71 -35.27
C ILE A 210 1.20 -10.63 -36.35
N LEU A 211 0.74 -9.42 -36.00
CA LEU A 211 0.55 -8.35 -36.96
C LEU A 211 0.97 -7.00 -36.38
N SER A 212 2.00 -6.40 -36.98
CA SER A 212 2.42 -5.01 -36.74
C SER A 212 1.32 -4.03 -37.13
N LEU A 213 1.30 -2.86 -36.46
CA LEU A 213 0.29 -1.83 -36.62
C LEU A 213 0.14 -1.37 -38.10
N THR A 214 -1.00 -1.73 -38.70
CA THR A 214 -1.35 -1.48 -40.11
C THR A 214 -2.69 -0.75 -40.23
N ASP A 215 -2.92 -0.04 -41.33
CA ASP A 215 -4.22 0.56 -41.67
C ASP A 215 -5.11 -0.39 -42.50
N ASN A 216 -4.61 -1.58 -42.84
CA ASN A 216 -5.31 -2.56 -43.68
C ASN A 216 -6.18 -3.54 -42.87
N ALA A 217 -7.47 -3.23 -42.74
CA ALA A 217 -8.47 -4.11 -42.11
C ALA A 217 -8.46 -5.55 -42.62
N LYS A 218 -8.32 -5.76 -43.93
CA LYS A 218 -8.34 -7.12 -44.52
C LYS A 218 -7.11 -7.93 -44.15
N GLN A 219 -5.97 -7.28 -43.93
CA GLN A 219 -4.77 -7.94 -43.42
C GLN A 219 -5.00 -8.41 -41.98
N PHE A 220 -5.62 -7.58 -41.14
CA PHE A 220 -6.00 -7.97 -39.77
C PHE A 220 -6.97 -9.15 -39.76
N GLU A 221 -8.09 -9.08 -40.50
CA GLU A 221 -9.05 -10.19 -40.64
C GLU A 221 -8.37 -11.50 -41.08
N ASN A 222 -7.47 -11.44 -42.06
CA ASN A 222 -6.75 -12.61 -42.57
C ASN A 222 -5.75 -13.19 -41.56
N GLU A 223 -4.96 -12.38 -40.87
CA GLU A 223 -3.96 -12.88 -39.91
C GLU A 223 -4.60 -13.41 -38.61
N VAL A 224 -5.67 -12.76 -38.14
CA VAL A 224 -6.48 -13.27 -37.01
C VAL A 224 -7.23 -14.54 -37.42
N GLY A 225 -7.75 -14.61 -38.65
CA GLY A 225 -8.39 -15.79 -39.23
C GLY A 225 -7.57 -17.08 -39.14
N LYS A 226 -6.24 -16.97 -39.29
CA LYS A 226 -5.27 -18.08 -39.23
C LYS A 226 -4.98 -18.59 -37.81
N GLN A 227 -5.35 -17.86 -36.76
CA GLN A 227 -5.02 -18.27 -35.39
C GLN A 227 -5.88 -19.44 -34.92
N PHE A 228 -5.33 -20.27 -34.04
CA PHE A 228 -6.01 -21.41 -33.42
C PHE A 228 -5.90 -21.30 -31.91
N ILE A 229 -6.79 -21.96 -31.18
CA ILE A 229 -6.73 -22.02 -29.72
C ILE A 229 -5.54 -22.89 -29.27
N SER A 230 -5.09 -22.69 -28.03
CA SER A 230 -4.02 -23.43 -27.37
C SER A 230 -4.52 -23.93 -26.01
N GLY A 231 -3.64 -24.02 -25.00
CA GLY A 231 -4.03 -24.31 -23.63
C GLY A 231 -2.85 -24.49 -22.67
N ASN A 232 -3.11 -24.14 -21.41
CA ASN A 232 -2.29 -24.25 -20.21
C ASN A 232 -2.86 -25.34 -19.26
N LEU A 233 -2.42 -25.37 -18.00
CA LEU A 233 -2.78 -26.37 -17.00
C LEU A 233 -3.46 -25.77 -15.75
N ASP A 234 -3.01 -24.60 -15.29
CA ASP A 234 -3.67 -23.78 -14.29
C ASP A 234 -4.69 -22.82 -14.93
N ALA A 235 -5.09 -21.76 -14.23
CA ALA A 235 -6.19 -20.88 -14.61
C ALA A 235 -5.77 -19.41 -14.85
N PRO A 236 -4.85 -18.80 -14.07
CA PRO A 236 -4.32 -17.49 -14.44
C PRO A 236 -3.40 -17.61 -15.66
N GLU A 237 -3.32 -16.55 -16.47
CA GLU A 237 -2.54 -16.56 -17.71
C GLU A 237 -1.29 -15.66 -17.63
N GLY A 238 -0.35 -15.87 -18.55
CA GLY A 238 0.89 -15.08 -18.70
C GLY A 238 0.71 -13.69 -19.31
N GLY A 239 -0.49 -13.12 -19.24
CA GLY A 239 -0.88 -11.91 -19.95
C GLY A 239 -0.05 -10.66 -19.64
N LEU A 240 0.45 -10.49 -18.40
CA LEU A 240 1.30 -9.33 -18.07
C LEU A 240 2.65 -9.36 -18.79
N ASP A 241 3.21 -10.55 -19.02
CA ASP A 241 4.45 -10.75 -19.78
C ASP A 241 4.27 -10.30 -21.24
N ALA A 242 3.12 -10.64 -21.82
CA ALA A 242 2.73 -10.20 -23.15
C ALA A 242 2.47 -8.68 -23.23
N MET A 243 1.84 -8.08 -22.22
CA MET A 243 1.69 -6.62 -22.13
C MET A 243 3.05 -5.92 -22.03
N MET A 244 3.98 -6.46 -21.24
CA MET A 244 5.34 -5.92 -21.10
C MET A 244 6.07 -5.94 -22.46
N GLN A 245 6.11 -7.09 -23.14
CA GLN A 245 6.75 -7.20 -24.46
C GLN A 245 6.08 -6.28 -25.50
N ALA A 246 4.75 -6.20 -25.55
CA ALA A 246 4.05 -5.28 -26.44
C ALA A 246 4.30 -3.79 -26.13
N ALA A 247 4.66 -3.45 -24.88
CA ALA A 247 4.99 -2.09 -24.48
C ALA A 247 6.43 -1.69 -24.85
N VAL A 248 7.39 -2.60 -24.70
CA VAL A 248 8.83 -2.29 -24.86
C VAL A 248 9.38 -2.60 -26.25
N CYS A 249 8.78 -3.53 -27.01
CA CYS A 249 9.19 -3.87 -28.38
C CYS A 249 8.64 -2.90 -29.44
N GLY A 250 8.70 -1.59 -29.19
CA GLY A 250 7.91 -0.60 -29.93
C GLY A 250 8.14 -0.56 -31.44
N ASP A 251 9.38 -0.81 -31.89
CA ASP A 251 9.75 -0.85 -33.32
C ASP A 251 9.15 -2.06 -34.05
N LEU A 252 9.02 -3.22 -33.37
CA LEU A 252 8.43 -4.44 -33.94
C LEU A 252 6.90 -4.35 -33.99
N ILE A 253 6.29 -3.83 -32.91
CA ILE A 253 4.85 -3.60 -32.84
C ILE A 253 4.42 -2.50 -33.84
N GLY A 254 5.28 -1.51 -34.07
CA GLY A 254 5.07 -0.41 -35.02
C GLY A 254 4.37 0.82 -34.43
N TRP A 255 4.53 1.08 -33.13
CA TRP A 255 3.89 2.20 -32.43
C TRP A 255 4.34 3.56 -32.97
N ARG A 256 3.40 4.35 -33.52
CA ARG A 256 3.67 5.75 -33.90
C ARG A 256 3.79 6.62 -32.64
N ASN A 257 4.31 7.84 -32.80
CA ASN A 257 4.24 8.87 -31.76
C ASN A 257 2.86 9.54 -31.78
N VAL A 258 1.84 8.81 -31.32
CA VAL A 258 0.41 9.20 -31.30
C VAL A 258 -0.27 8.62 -30.04
N THR A 259 -1.60 8.65 -29.93
CA THR A 259 -2.31 7.94 -28.86
C THR A 259 -2.24 6.42 -29.07
N ARG A 260 -1.67 5.70 -28.09
CA ARG A 260 -1.47 4.24 -28.12
C ARG A 260 -2.46 3.55 -27.18
N LEU A 261 -3.31 2.68 -27.71
CA LEU A 261 -4.27 1.87 -26.97
C LEU A 261 -3.87 0.40 -27.06
N LEU A 262 -3.79 -0.29 -25.92
CA LEU A 262 -3.57 -1.74 -25.87
C LEU A 262 -4.85 -2.38 -25.33
N VAL A 263 -5.60 -3.08 -26.17
CA VAL A 263 -6.78 -3.85 -25.74
C VAL A 263 -6.29 -5.19 -25.25
N PHE A 264 -6.59 -5.53 -23.99
CA PHE A 264 -6.22 -6.78 -23.35
C PHE A 264 -7.51 -7.59 -23.11
N ALA A 265 -7.62 -8.75 -23.75
CA ALA A 265 -8.84 -9.58 -23.73
C ALA A 265 -8.55 -11.01 -23.23
N THR A 266 -9.26 -11.43 -22.16
CA THR A 266 -9.19 -12.76 -21.50
C THR A 266 -10.44 -13.00 -20.64
N ASP A 267 -10.71 -14.26 -20.29
CA ASP A 267 -11.77 -14.68 -19.37
C ASP A 267 -11.28 -15.13 -17.98
N ASP A 268 -9.96 -15.07 -17.72
CA ASP A 268 -9.36 -15.46 -16.44
C ASP A 268 -8.37 -14.41 -15.88
N GLY A 269 -7.68 -14.76 -14.79
CA GLY A 269 -6.73 -13.91 -14.09
C GLY A 269 -5.36 -13.82 -14.78
N PHE A 270 -4.40 -13.22 -14.07
CA PHE A 270 -3.04 -13.02 -14.58
C PHE A 270 -1.98 -13.40 -13.54
N HIS A 271 -0.87 -13.95 -14.03
CA HIS A 271 0.35 -14.14 -13.23
C HIS A 271 1.18 -12.87 -13.12
N PHE A 272 1.94 -12.74 -12.02
CA PHE A 272 2.80 -11.59 -11.73
C PHE A 272 4.09 -12.01 -11.01
N ALA A 273 5.05 -11.07 -10.91
CA ALA A 273 6.36 -11.33 -10.31
C ALA A 273 6.27 -12.05 -8.95
N GLY A 274 7.00 -13.16 -8.82
CA GLY A 274 6.93 -14.10 -7.71
C GLY A 274 6.39 -15.47 -8.12
N ASP A 275 5.47 -15.53 -9.08
CA ASP A 275 4.82 -16.78 -9.50
C ASP A 275 5.77 -17.70 -10.28
N GLY A 276 6.66 -17.14 -11.12
CA GLY A 276 7.65 -17.90 -11.91
C GLY A 276 8.58 -18.76 -11.06
N LYS A 277 8.71 -18.45 -9.76
CA LYS A 277 9.42 -19.26 -8.76
C LYS A 277 8.88 -20.70 -8.69
N LEU A 278 7.60 -20.93 -8.94
CA LEU A 278 7.00 -22.27 -8.99
C LEU A 278 7.55 -23.11 -10.14
N GLY A 279 7.87 -22.46 -11.27
CA GLY A 279 8.55 -23.08 -12.42
C GLY A 279 10.08 -23.04 -12.35
N GLY A 280 10.65 -22.69 -11.19
CA GLY A 280 12.11 -22.58 -11.00
C GLY A 280 12.74 -21.33 -11.61
N ILE A 281 11.93 -20.37 -12.06
CA ILE A 281 12.40 -19.12 -12.68
C ILE A 281 12.58 -18.08 -11.58
N LEU A 282 13.84 -17.67 -11.34
CA LEU A 282 14.23 -16.76 -10.25
C LEU A 282 14.76 -15.40 -10.74
N THR A 283 15.00 -15.25 -12.04
CA THR A 283 15.50 -14.01 -12.64
C THR A 283 14.33 -13.02 -12.76
N PRO A 284 14.37 -11.83 -12.13
CA PRO A 284 13.32 -10.84 -12.30
C PRO A 284 13.22 -10.37 -13.76
N ASN A 285 12.01 -10.00 -14.19
CA ASN A 285 11.79 -9.37 -15.49
C ASN A 285 12.65 -8.10 -15.64
N ASP A 286 13.40 -7.96 -16.74
CA ASP A 286 14.32 -6.84 -16.96
C ASP A 286 13.68 -5.61 -17.63
N GLY A 287 12.42 -5.71 -18.06
CA GLY A 287 11.70 -4.65 -18.76
C GLY A 287 12.27 -4.32 -20.14
N GLN A 288 12.89 -5.28 -20.82
CA GLN A 288 13.46 -5.15 -22.18
C GLN A 288 12.73 -6.01 -23.21
N CYS A 289 12.98 -5.74 -24.49
CA CYS A 289 12.40 -6.49 -25.61
C CYS A 289 13.19 -7.76 -25.91
N HIS A 290 12.50 -8.91 -25.92
CA HIS A 290 13.08 -10.24 -26.16
C HIS A 290 12.27 -11.04 -27.19
N LEU A 291 11.74 -10.36 -28.21
CA LEU A 291 11.06 -11.01 -29.34
C LEU A 291 12.06 -11.52 -30.37
N GLU A 292 12.03 -12.83 -30.61
CA GLU A 292 12.75 -13.49 -31.70
C GLU A 292 11.76 -14.20 -32.61
N ASP A 293 11.84 -13.99 -33.93
CA ASP A 293 10.85 -14.50 -34.89
C ASP A 293 9.40 -14.15 -34.48
N ASN A 294 9.22 -12.93 -33.96
CA ASN A 294 7.98 -12.42 -33.37
C ASN A 294 7.43 -13.23 -32.16
N MET A 295 8.26 -14.04 -31.48
CA MET A 295 7.86 -14.86 -30.34
C MET A 295 8.75 -14.57 -29.12
N TYR A 296 8.15 -14.55 -27.92
CA TYR A 296 8.90 -14.37 -26.67
C TYR A 296 9.52 -15.70 -26.19
N LYS A 297 10.56 -16.14 -26.89
CA LYS A 297 11.24 -17.43 -26.63
C LYS A 297 11.91 -17.48 -25.26
N ARG A 298 12.36 -16.33 -24.74
CA ARG A 298 13.04 -16.19 -23.44
C ARG A 298 12.10 -16.09 -22.23
N SER A 299 10.79 -16.30 -22.43
CA SER A 299 9.76 -16.30 -21.37
C SER A 299 10.05 -17.26 -20.20
N ASN A 300 10.82 -18.31 -20.43
CA ASN A 300 11.20 -19.30 -19.41
C ASN A 300 12.52 -18.95 -18.68
N GLU A 301 13.21 -17.87 -19.05
CA GLU A 301 14.44 -17.39 -18.40
C GLU A 301 14.15 -16.29 -17.35
N PHE A 302 13.07 -15.54 -17.54
CA PHE A 302 12.65 -14.40 -16.72
C PHE A 302 11.28 -14.64 -16.08
N ASP A 303 11.12 -14.20 -14.84
CA ASP A 303 9.84 -14.18 -14.13
C ASP A 303 8.86 -13.21 -14.82
N TYR A 304 7.58 -13.31 -14.47
CA TYR A 304 6.56 -12.35 -14.88
C TYR A 304 6.93 -10.93 -14.39
N PRO A 305 6.50 -9.87 -15.08
CA PRO A 305 6.71 -8.51 -14.59
C PRO A 305 5.90 -8.27 -13.32
N SER A 306 6.42 -7.41 -12.44
CA SER A 306 5.61 -6.86 -11.34
C SER A 306 4.63 -5.81 -11.87
N VAL A 307 3.50 -5.64 -11.19
CA VAL A 307 2.52 -4.60 -11.53
C VAL A 307 3.16 -3.21 -11.58
N GLY A 308 4.08 -2.90 -10.66
CA GLY A 308 4.82 -1.63 -10.64
C GLY A 308 5.71 -1.43 -11.87
N GLN A 309 6.47 -2.46 -12.29
CA GLN A 309 7.27 -2.39 -13.53
C GLN A 309 6.38 -2.19 -14.76
N LEU A 310 5.22 -2.87 -14.82
CA LEU A 310 4.30 -2.71 -15.94
C LEU A 310 3.69 -1.31 -15.99
N VAL A 311 3.24 -0.76 -14.85
CA VAL A 311 2.76 0.64 -14.73
C VAL A 311 3.84 1.60 -15.24
N GLN A 312 5.09 1.42 -14.83
CA GLN A 312 6.21 2.24 -15.28
C GLN A 312 6.42 2.13 -16.80
N LYS A 313 6.51 0.93 -17.37
CA LYS A 313 6.80 0.74 -18.80
C LYS A 313 5.65 1.16 -19.71
N LEU A 314 4.40 1.02 -19.29
CA LEU A 314 3.24 1.57 -19.99
C LEU A 314 3.26 3.10 -19.99
N ALA A 315 3.57 3.74 -18.85
CA ALA A 315 3.64 5.19 -18.73
C ALA A 315 4.84 5.79 -19.50
N GLU A 316 6.02 5.17 -19.43
CA GLU A 316 7.20 5.55 -20.24
C GLU A 316 6.83 5.57 -21.73
N ASN A 317 6.24 4.49 -22.23
CA ASN A 317 5.87 4.31 -23.63
C ASN A 317 4.52 4.93 -24.04
N ASN A 318 3.84 5.67 -23.16
CA ASN A 318 2.55 6.33 -23.43
C ASN A 318 1.42 5.39 -23.91
N ILE A 319 1.37 4.16 -23.38
CA ILE A 319 0.38 3.14 -23.74
C ILE A 319 -0.72 3.08 -22.68
N GLN A 320 -1.98 3.12 -23.12
CA GLN A 320 -3.16 3.08 -22.26
C GLN A 320 -3.86 1.72 -22.43
N PRO A 321 -3.85 0.84 -21.41
CA PRO A 321 -4.50 -0.47 -21.55
C PRO A 321 -6.02 -0.38 -21.31
N ILE A 322 -6.76 -1.11 -22.12
CA ILE A 322 -8.20 -1.33 -22.00
C ILE A 322 -8.39 -2.81 -21.71
N PHE A 323 -8.74 -3.13 -20.46
CA PHE A 323 -9.02 -4.50 -20.02
C PHE A 323 -10.46 -4.85 -20.40
N ALA A 324 -10.64 -5.67 -21.41
CA ALA A 324 -11.92 -6.21 -21.85
C ALA A 324 -12.03 -7.65 -21.34
N VAL A 325 -12.68 -7.84 -20.21
CA VAL A 325 -12.62 -9.12 -19.46
C VAL A 325 -14.00 -9.58 -19.01
N THR A 326 -14.19 -10.89 -18.87
CA THR A 326 -15.49 -11.46 -18.48
C THR A 326 -15.86 -11.13 -17.04
N SER A 327 -17.17 -11.12 -16.74
CA SER A 327 -17.75 -10.74 -15.45
C SER A 327 -17.11 -11.42 -14.23
N LYS A 328 -16.64 -12.67 -14.39
CA LYS A 328 -15.89 -13.47 -13.42
C LYS A 328 -14.66 -12.76 -12.83
N VAL A 329 -13.94 -11.98 -13.64
CA VAL A 329 -12.65 -11.38 -13.26
C VAL A 329 -12.63 -9.85 -13.31
N VAL A 330 -13.71 -9.20 -13.77
CA VAL A 330 -13.85 -7.73 -13.86
C VAL A 330 -13.38 -7.00 -12.59
N ASP A 331 -13.72 -7.47 -11.39
CA ASP A 331 -13.34 -6.79 -10.15
C ASP A 331 -11.84 -6.88 -9.82
N VAL A 332 -11.16 -7.93 -10.29
CA VAL A 332 -9.69 -8.07 -10.19
C VAL A 332 -9.01 -7.05 -11.10
N TYR A 333 -9.48 -6.95 -12.35
CA TYR A 333 -8.94 -5.96 -13.30
C TYR A 333 -9.29 -4.52 -12.95
N LYS A 334 -10.41 -4.25 -12.26
CA LYS A 334 -10.67 -2.94 -11.63
C LYS A 334 -9.58 -2.57 -10.63
N LYS A 335 -9.15 -3.51 -9.77
CA LYS A 335 -8.06 -3.28 -8.80
C LYS A 335 -6.71 -3.07 -9.48
N LEU A 336 -6.42 -3.75 -10.59
CA LEU A 336 -5.25 -3.46 -11.42
C LEU A 336 -5.34 -2.06 -12.05
N SER A 337 -6.52 -1.70 -12.56
CA SER A 337 -6.79 -0.38 -13.16
C SER A 337 -6.76 0.78 -12.16
N ASP A 338 -7.04 0.54 -10.87
CA ASP A 338 -6.85 1.54 -9.80
C ASP A 338 -5.35 1.94 -9.68
N MET A 339 -4.42 1.05 -10.04
CA MET A 339 -2.96 1.27 -9.98
C MET A 339 -2.36 1.87 -11.28
N ILE A 340 -3.08 1.78 -12.40
CA ILE A 340 -2.64 2.28 -13.72
C ILE A 340 -3.38 3.60 -14.02
N PRO A 341 -2.72 4.78 -13.97
CA PRO A 341 -3.43 6.08 -14.03
C PRO A 341 -4.29 6.33 -15.28
N LYS A 342 -3.98 5.64 -16.39
CA LYS A 342 -4.68 5.73 -17.68
C LYS A 342 -5.04 4.37 -18.25
N SER A 343 -5.84 3.61 -17.50
CA SER A 343 -6.50 2.40 -17.99
C SER A 343 -8.02 2.47 -17.86
N ALA A 344 -8.69 1.59 -18.58
CA ALA A 344 -10.13 1.36 -18.48
C ALA A 344 -10.39 -0.14 -18.33
N VAL A 345 -11.48 -0.49 -17.65
CA VAL A 345 -12.00 -1.86 -17.57
C VAL A 345 -13.41 -1.85 -18.15
N GLY A 346 -13.69 -2.80 -19.03
CA GLY A 346 -15.02 -3.07 -19.54
C GLY A 346 -15.37 -4.54 -19.35
N GLU A 347 -16.63 -4.79 -19.01
CA GLU A 347 -17.18 -6.14 -18.92
C GLU A 347 -17.42 -6.66 -20.35
N LEU A 348 -16.69 -7.70 -20.71
CA LEU A 348 -16.84 -8.42 -21.97
C LEU A 348 -17.92 -9.50 -21.77
N ASN A 349 -18.88 -9.58 -22.70
CA ASN A 349 -19.81 -10.71 -22.75
C ASN A 349 -19.00 -12.00 -22.96
N GLU A 350 -19.47 -13.14 -22.46
CA GLU A 350 -18.84 -14.48 -22.65
C GLU A 350 -18.61 -14.85 -24.14
N ASP A 351 -19.20 -14.10 -25.06
CA ASP A 351 -19.18 -14.33 -26.49
C ASP A 351 -18.53 -13.17 -27.28
N SER A 352 -17.77 -12.31 -26.61
CA SER A 352 -17.09 -11.11 -27.14
C SER A 352 -17.96 -10.13 -27.96
N SER A 353 -19.29 -10.22 -27.91
CA SER A 353 -20.18 -9.47 -28.83
C SER A 353 -20.14 -7.95 -28.67
N ASN A 354 -19.82 -7.44 -27.49
CA ASN A 354 -19.83 -6.01 -27.16
C ASN A 354 -18.47 -5.31 -27.26
N ILE A 355 -17.40 -5.98 -27.75
CA ILE A 355 -16.03 -5.47 -27.72
C ILE A 355 -15.85 -4.11 -28.45
N ILE A 356 -16.59 -3.86 -29.53
CA ILE A 356 -16.50 -2.60 -30.29
C ILE A 356 -17.02 -1.43 -29.46
N GLU A 357 -18.19 -1.60 -28.83
CA GLU A 357 -18.80 -0.59 -27.95
C GLU A 357 -17.91 -0.34 -26.72
N LEU A 358 -17.38 -1.42 -26.13
CA LEU A 358 -16.44 -1.37 -25.01
C LEU A 358 -15.22 -0.50 -25.34
N ILE A 359 -14.57 -0.73 -26.49
CA ILE A 359 -13.42 0.06 -26.95
C ILE A 359 -13.79 1.53 -27.18
N GLN A 360 -14.95 1.81 -27.78
CA GLN A 360 -15.42 3.19 -28.02
C GLN A 360 -15.71 3.93 -26.70
N VAL A 361 -16.38 3.30 -25.75
CA VAL A 361 -16.66 3.86 -24.41
C VAL A 361 -15.35 4.07 -23.64
N ALA A 362 -14.46 3.06 -23.63
CA ALA A 362 -13.16 3.14 -22.97
C ALA A 362 -12.30 4.27 -23.54
N TYR A 363 -12.21 4.41 -24.87
CA TYR A 363 -11.50 5.52 -25.51
C TYR A 363 -12.09 6.88 -25.10
N ASN A 364 -13.41 7.04 -25.12
CA ASN A 364 -14.07 8.29 -24.74
C ASN A 364 -13.84 8.67 -23.27
N ASN A 365 -13.83 7.68 -22.37
CA ASN A 365 -13.50 7.89 -20.95
C ASN A 365 -12.01 8.25 -20.77
N LEU A 366 -11.09 7.48 -21.37
CA LEU A 366 -9.64 7.71 -21.29
C LEU A 366 -9.19 9.06 -21.86
N SER A 367 -9.81 9.49 -22.96
CA SER A 367 -9.48 10.75 -23.64
C SER A 367 -10.21 11.98 -23.07
N SER A 368 -11.29 11.80 -22.29
CA SER A 368 -11.93 12.89 -21.53
C SER A 368 -11.34 13.10 -20.13
N ARG A 369 -10.62 12.12 -19.59
CA ARG A 369 -9.81 12.25 -18.38
C ARG A 369 -8.42 12.77 -18.74
N ILE A 370 -8.12 14.02 -18.40
CA ILE A 370 -6.81 14.65 -18.60
C ILE A 370 -6.04 14.58 -17.29
N ILE A 371 -4.88 13.92 -17.31
CA ILE A 371 -3.96 13.82 -16.16
C ILE A 371 -2.64 14.44 -16.60
N LEU A 372 -2.23 15.54 -15.98
CA LEU A 372 -0.96 16.22 -16.23
C LEU A 372 0.06 15.76 -15.18
N ASP A 373 1.17 15.17 -15.64
CA ASP A 373 2.20 14.56 -14.79
C ASP A 373 3.61 14.96 -15.28
N HIS A 374 4.63 14.71 -14.47
CA HIS A 374 6.03 15.02 -14.79
C HIS A 374 6.91 13.76 -14.88
N SER A 375 8.03 13.88 -15.59
CA SER A 375 9.13 12.91 -15.53
C SER A 375 9.78 12.89 -14.16
N THR A 376 10.47 11.81 -13.81
CA THR A 376 11.25 11.66 -12.56
C THR A 376 12.05 12.92 -12.22
N LEU A 377 11.88 13.41 -10.99
CA LEU A 377 12.53 14.61 -10.46
C LEU A 377 13.77 14.27 -9.63
N LEU A 378 14.59 15.29 -9.37
CA LEU A 378 15.59 15.25 -8.30
C LEU A 378 14.91 15.47 -6.94
N ASP A 379 15.37 14.81 -5.88
CA ASP A 379 14.82 14.93 -4.52
C ASP A 379 14.78 16.38 -3.98
N THR A 380 15.65 17.24 -4.53
CA THR A 380 15.78 18.68 -4.24
C THR A 380 14.70 19.54 -4.90
N LEU A 381 13.87 18.97 -5.78
CA LEU A 381 12.73 19.64 -6.42
C LEU A 381 11.40 19.07 -5.92
N GLU A 382 10.37 19.89 -5.95
CA GLU A 382 8.99 19.51 -5.66
C GLU A 382 8.07 20.23 -6.66
N VAL A 383 7.14 19.47 -7.26
CA VAL A 383 6.17 19.99 -8.22
C VAL A 383 4.76 19.66 -7.72
N LYS A 384 3.90 20.68 -7.70
CA LYS A 384 2.46 20.54 -7.39
C LYS A 384 1.60 21.19 -8.46
N TYR A 385 0.34 20.79 -8.50
CA TYR A 385 -0.62 21.22 -9.51
C TYR A 385 -1.91 21.71 -8.86
N ASP A 386 -2.39 22.88 -9.31
CA ASP A 386 -3.79 23.26 -9.13
C ASP A 386 -4.51 22.98 -10.46
N SER A 387 -5.65 22.28 -10.43
CA SER A 387 -6.40 21.92 -11.63
C SER A 387 -7.64 22.79 -11.76
N LYS A 388 -7.74 23.57 -12.84
CA LYS A 388 -8.90 24.39 -13.16
C LYS A 388 -9.66 23.80 -14.35
N CYS A 389 -10.71 23.07 -14.02
CA CYS A 389 -11.55 22.32 -14.96
C CYS A 389 -12.90 23.04 -15.18
N ASN A 390 -13.55 22.82 -16.33
CA ASN A 390 -14.79 23.51 -16.71
C ASN A 390 -16.05 23.16 -15.89
N ASN A 391 -15.92 22.31 -14.85
CA ASN A 391 -17.02 21.80 -14.04
C ASN A 391 -17.04 22.42 -12.61
N ASP A 392 -16.51 23.63 -12.44
CA ASP A 392 -16.37 24.37 -11.16
C ASP A 392 -15.67 23.62 -10.00
N LYS A 393 -15.00 22.50 -10.31
CA LYS A 393 -14.10 21.81 -9.39
C LYS A 393 -12.68 22.31 -9.60
N GLU A 394 -12.20 23.13 -8.66
CA GLU A 394 -10.77 23.44 -8.54
C GLU A 394 -10.15 22.48 -7.50
N SER A 395 -9.09 21.74 -7.88
CA SER A 395 -8.20 21.05 -6.94
C SER A 395 -6.92 21.86 -6.76
N VAL A 396 -6.31 21.78 -5.58
CA VAL A 396 -5.21 22.67 -5.16
C VAL A 396 -4.11 21.86 -4.49
N ASP A 397 -2.86 22.14 -4.84
CA ASP A 397 -1.65 21.50 -4.28
C ASP A 397 -1.60 19.96 -4.42
N GLU A 398 -2.22 19.42 -5.47
CA GLU A 398 -2.20 18.00 -5.81
C GLU A 398 -0.84 17.58 -6.41
N ALA A 399 -0.49 16.31 -6.25
CA ALA A 399 0.74 15.74 -6.82
C ALA A 399 0.71 15.64 -8.37
N ARG A 400 -0.49 15.67 -8.96
CA ARG A 400 -0.76 15.61 -10.40
C ARG A 400 -1.92 16.52 -10.76
N GLY A 401 -1.91 17.13 -11.94
CA GLY A 401 -3.09 17.81 -12.46
C GLY A 401 -4.13 16.78 -12.92
N GLN A 402 -5.40 16.94 -12.57
CA GLN A 402 -6.48 16.08 -13.08
C GLN A 402 -7.74 16.88 -13.41
N CYS A 403 -8.27 16.67 -14.63
CA CYS A 403 -9.60 17.10 -15.03
C CYS A 403 -10.36 15.94 -15.68
N ASP A 404 -11.55 15.62 -15.17
CA ASP A 404 -12.42 14.58 -15.70
C ASP A 404 -13.54 15.16 -16.58
N ASN A 405 -14.05 14.36 -17.53
CA ASN A 405 -15.14 14.70 -18.45
C ASN A 405 -14.86 15.90 -19.39
N VAL A 406 -13.60 16.11 -19.78
CA VAL A 406 -13.18 17.15 -20.75
C VAL A 406 -13.64 16.78 -22.16
N LYS A 407 -14.46 17.62 -22.79
CA LYS A 407 -14.99 17.36 -24.14
C LYS A 407 -13.97 17.74 -25.21
N ILE A 408 -14.26 17.34 -26.46
CA ILE A 408 -13.45 17.77 -27.61
C ILE A 408 -13.62 19.30 -27.77
N ASN A 409 -12.51 19.99 -28.02
CA ASN A 409 -12.35 21.45 -28.05
C ASN A 409 -12.48 22.18 -26.71
N ASP A 410 -12.75 21.49 -25.59
CA ASP A 410 -12.63 22.12 -24.26
C ASP A 410 -11.15 22.44 -23.96
N GLU A 411 -10.92 23.65 -23.46
CA GLU A 411 -9.65 24.04 -22.83
C GLU A 411 -9.75 23.81 -21.31
N VAL A 412 -8.67 23.31 -20.71
CA VAL A 412 -8.46 23.24 -19.25
C VAL A 412 -7.12 23.88 -18.89
N THR A 413 -7.01 24.45 -17.69
CA THR A 413 -5.80 25.13 -17.23
C THR A 413 -5.29 24.50 -15.94
N PHE A 414 -3.98 24.27 -15.87
CA PHE A 414 -3.28 23.79 -14.69
C PHE A 414 -2.27 24.85 -14.23
N LYS A 415 -2.24 25.16 -12.93
CA LYS A 415 -1.15 25.97 -12.35
C LYS A 415 -0.09 25.02 -11.82
N VAL A 416 1.09 25.06 -12.40
CA VAL A 416 2.23 24.26 -11.96
C VAL A 416 3.04 25.10 -10.99
N LYS A 417 3.22 24.58 -9.77
CA LYS A 417 4.03 25.16 -8.69
C LYS A 417 5.32 24.36 -8.60
N VAL A 418 6.48 24.97 -8.87
CA VAL A 418 7.79 24.32 -8.76
C VAL A 418 8.60 24.96 -7.63
N THR A 419 9.05 24.16 -6.68
CA THR A 419 9.78 24.61 -5.50
C THR A 419 11.13 23.90 -5.41
N ALA A 420 12.21 24.66 -5.19
CA ALA A 420 13.52 24.11 -4.88
C ALA A 420 13.74 24.05 -3.36
N LYS A 421 14.16 22.89 -2.84
CA LYS A 421 14.50 22.66 -1.42
C LYS A 421 15.95 23.04 -1.09
N ALA A 422 16.82 23.09 -2.11
CA ALA A 422 18.23 23.47 -2.00
C ALA A 422 18.70 24.12 -3.31
N CYS A 423 19.89 24.73 -3.31
CA CYS A 423 20.48 25.24 -4.55
C CYS A 423 20.84 24.06 -5.48
N ILE A 424 20.28 24.07 -6.68
CA ILE A 424 20.57 23.09 -7.73
C ILE A 424 21.38 23.72 -8.86
N GLN A 425 22.18 22.87 -9.50
CA GLN A 425 22.79 23.19 -10.79
C GLN A 425 21.73 23.12 -11.92
N ASN A 426 22.10 23.57 -13.11
CA ASN A 426 21.24 23.53 -14.29
C ASN A 426 20.67 22.12 -14.50
N SER A 427 19.36 22.00 -14.52
CA SER A 427 18.64 20.74 -14.73
C SER A 427 17.40 20.97 -15.60
N SER A 428 16.79 19.88 -16.07
CA SER A 428 15.55 19.94 -16.84
C SER A 428 14.69 18.71 -16.60
N PHE A 429 13.38 18.89 -16.60
CA PHE A 429 12.39 17.81 -16.55
C PHE A 429 11.26 18.11 -17.54
N THR A 430 10.45 17.11 -17.87
CA THR A 430 9.32 17.27 -18.79
C THR A 430 7.99 17.12 -18.06
N ILE A 431 7.01 17.92 -18.46
CA ILE A 431 5.60 17.80 -18.04
C ILE A 431 4.80 17.38 -19.27
N ARG A 432 3.90 16.39 -19.13
CA ARG A 432 3.06 15.91 -20.24
C ARG A 432 1.69 15.42 -19.77
N PRO A 433 0.63 15.56 -20.58
CA PRO A 433 -0.64 14.93 -20.30
C PRO A 433 -0.57 13.43 -20.66
N LEU A 434 -0.84 12.56 -19.69
CA LEU A 434 -0.75 11.10 -19.87
C LEU A 434 -1.73 10.63 -20.95
N GLY A 435 -1.22 9.89 -21.94
CA GLY A 435 -1.96 9.43 -23.12
C GLY A 435 -1.75 10.27 -24.39
N PHE A 436 -1.03 11.40 -24.29
CA PHE A 436 -0.75 12.33 -25.38
C PHE A 436 0.77 12.51 -25.56
N THR A 437 1.19 13.05 -26.71
CA THR A 437 2.62 13.15 -27.07
C THR A 437 3.19 14.56 -26.97
N ASP A 438 2.34 15.58 -26.84
CA ASP A 438 2.76 16.94 -26.52
C ASP A 438 3.49 16.97 -25.16
N THR A 439 4.65 17.62 -25.11
CA THR A 439 5.46 17.74 -23.91
C THR A 439 5.90 19.18 -23.69
N LEU A 440 5.90 19.62 -22.44
CA LEU A 440 6.49 20.87 -21.99
C LEU A 440 7.84 20.58 -21.35
N THR A 441 8.91 21.18 -21.86
CA THR A 441 10.24 21.11 -21.25
C THR A 441 10.42 22.25 -20.25
N VAL A 442 10.79 21.92 -19.01
CA VAL A 442 11.03 22.88 -17.95
C VAL A 442 12.52 22.87 -17.59
N HIS A 443 13.23 23.95 -17.92
CA HIS A 443 14.62 24.18 -17.52
C HIS A 443 14.66 24.90 -16.17
N VAL A 444 15.50 24.44 -15.25
CA VAL A 444 15.55 24.94 -13.88
C VAL A 444 16.98 25.25 -13.44
N VAL A 445 17.15 26.44 -12.86
CA VAL A 445 18.38 26.94 -12.23
C VAL A 445 18.02 27.57 -10.88
N SER A 446 18.89 27.52 -9.87
CA SER A 446 18.63 28.23 -8.61
C SER A 446 19.08 29.69 -8.63
N ASN A 447 18.28 30.57 -8.03
CA ASN A 447 18.59 31.97 -7.78
C ASN A 447 19.08 32.16 -6.33
N CYS A 448 20.26 31.61 -6.04
CA CYS A 448 20.84 31.55 -4.68
C CYS A 448 21.90 32.62 -4.38
N ASP A 449 22.35 33.36 -5.40
CA ASP A 449 23.45 34.32 -5.28
C ASP A 449 22.92 35.76 -5.22
N CYS A 450 23.64 36.64 -4.53
CA CYS A 450 23.31 38.07 -4.43
C CYS A 450 23.99 38.87 -5.54
N GLN A 451 23.34 39.93 -6.03
CA GLN A 451 23.89 40.79 -7.09
C GLN A 451 24.34 42.15 -6.51
N CYS A 452 25.30 42.06 -5.58
CA CYS A 452 25.89 43.21 -4.92
C CYS A 452 26.86 43.94 -5.87
N ASN A 453 26.36 44.98 -6.54
CA ASN A 453 27.18 45.90 -7.33
C ASN A 453 27.97 46.86 -6.41
N ASP A 454 28.87 46.30 -5.60
CA ASP A 454 29.66 47.07 -4.64
C ASP A 454 30.72 47.92 -5.35
N GLN A 455 30.83 49.21 -4.97
CA GLN A 455 31.95 50.05 -5.38
C GLN A 455 33.15 49.80 -4.46
N PRO A 456 34.38 49.72 -4.99
CA PRO A 456 35.57 49.47 -4.19
C PRO A 456 35.95 50.70 -3.35
N ASP A 457 35.49 50.74 -2.11
CA ASP A 457 36.00 51.68 -1.08
C ASP A 457 37.06 50.98 -0.21
N LEU A 458 38.33 51.35 -0.45
CA LEU A 458 39.49 50.86 0.29
C LEU A 458 39.47 51.28 1.77
N ALA A 459 38.76 52.36 2.15
CA ALA A 459 38.79 52.87 3.51
C ALA A 459 37.89 52.06 4.48
N ALA A 460 36.79 51.50 3.99
CA ALA A 460 35.79 50.82 4.84
C ALA A 460 36.35 49.57 5.56
N CYS A 461 37.22 48.80 4.89
CA CYS A 461 37.87 47.60 5.42
C CYS A 461 39.31 47.87 5.90
N SER A 462 39.55 49.04 6.49
CA SER A 462 40.86 49.47 7.02
C SER A 462 42.03 49.45 6.01
N GLY A 463 41.75 49.45 4.69
CA GLY A 463 42.74 49.24 3.63
C GLY A 463 43.23 47.80 3.47
N GLN A 464 42.63 46.82 4.16
CA GLN A 464 43.13 45.45 4.30
C GLN A 464 42.13 44.35 3.90
N GLY A 465 41.13 44.69 3.10
CA GLY A 465 40.15 43.75 2.54
C GLY A 465 39.36 44.36 1.39
N ILE A 466 38.48 43.56 0.79
CA ILE A 466 37.49 44.01 -0.19
C ILE A 466 36.09 44.00 0.43
N ILE A 467 35.20 44.85 -0.06
CA ILE A 467 33.78 44.83 0.34
C ILE A 467 33.05 43.80 -0.50
N GLU A 468 32.24 42.96 0.14
CA GLU A 468 31.35 42.00 -0.51
C GLU A 468 29.98 42.06 0.19
N CYS A 469 28.95 42.52 -0.52
CA CYS A 469 27.60 42.75 0.00
C CYS A 469 27.56 43.54 1.33
N GLY A 470 28.41 44.56 1.48
CA GLY A 470 28.45 45.42 2.65
C GLY A 470 29.18 44.89 3.89
N ILE A 471 29.81 43.71 3.82
CA ILE A 471 30.77 43.18 4.82
C ILE A 471 32.18 43.14 4.24
N CYS A 472 33.19 43.04 5.10
CA CYS A 472 34.60 43.01 4.69
C CYS A 472 35.13 41.58 4.55
N ASN A 473 35.62 41.26 3.36
CA ASN A 473 36.38 40.04 3.07
C ASN A 473 37.89 40.37 3.21
N CYS A 474 38.47 40.03 4.36
CA CYS A 474 39.81 40.48 4.76
C CYS A 474 40.96 39.70 4.09
N ASN A 475 42.06 40.40 3.83
CA ASN A 475 43.32 39.79 3.43
C ASN A 475 43.84 38.85 4.53
N SER A 476 44.58 37.80 4.15
CA SER A 476 45.00 36.68 5.02
C SER A 476 45.87 37.01 6.26
N ARG A 477 46.23 38.28 6.49
CA ARG A 477 46.94 38.78 7.69
C ARG A 477 46.08 39.65 8.61
N TYR A 478 44.81 39.87 8.27
CA TYR A 478 43.90 40.73 9.00
C TYR A 478 42.59 40.00 9.31
N THR A 479 42.00 40.33 10.45
CA THR A 479 40.73 39.78 10.92
C THR A 479 39.95 40.86 11.68
N GLY A 480 38.74 40.55 12.11
CA GLY A 480 37.80 41.53 12.64
C GLY A 480 36.87 42.09 11.56
N LYS A 481 35.84 42.79 12.01
CA LYS A 481 34.66 43.15 11.22
C LYS A 481 34.95 44.12 10.06
N ASN A 482 35.94 44.99 10.27
CA ASN A 482 36.45 45.97 9.34
C ASN A 482 37.95 45.70 9.01
N CYS A 483 38.42 44.47 9.21
CA CYS A 483 39.83 44.05 9.08
C CYS A 483 40.81 44.81 10.01
N GLU A 484 40.32 45.26 11.16
CA GLU A 484 41.02 46.13 12.11
C GLU A 484 42.13 45.43 12.92
N CYS A 485 42.13 44.09 12.99
CA CYS A 485 43.11 43.32 13.76
C CYS A 485 44.20 42.73 12.87
N ASP A 486 45.42 43.27 12.96
CA ASP A 486 46.64 42.61 12.48
C ASP A 486 46.94 41.38 13.34
N THR A 487 47.08 40.19 12.72
CA THR A 487 47.36 38.95 13.45
C THR A 487 48.80 38.84 13.97
N LYS A 488 49.69 39.81 13.66
CA LYS A 488 51.07 39.95 14.18
C LYS A 488 51.91 38.68 14.06
N GLY A 489 51.76 37.97 12.95
CA GLY A 489 52.49 36.72 12.68
C GLY A 489 51.93 35.48 13.39
N LYS A 490 50.97 35.63 14.31
CA LYS A 490 50.08 34.54 14.69
C LYS A 490 49.12 34.25 13.56
N THR A 491 48.66 33.02 13.45
CA THR A 491 47.53 32.71 12.55
C THR A 491 46.21 33.11 13.23
N SER A 492 45.14 33.40 12.47
CA SER A 492 43.79 33.63 13.04
C SER A 492 43.43 32.52 14.04
N LYS A 493 43.76 31.28 13.67
CA LYS A 493 43.62 30.04 14.43
C LYS A 493 44.26 30.05 15.84
N GLU A 494 45.31 30.84 16.07
CA GLU A 494 45.97 30.97 17.38
C GLU A 494 45.31 32.00 18.30
N LEU A 495 44.72 33.06 17.72
CA LEU A 495 43.92 34.05 18.45
C LEU A 495 42.52 33.51 18.76
N GLU A 496 41.93 32.75 17.83
CA GLU A 496 40.74 31.93 18.05
C GLU A 496 40.93 30.89 19.16
N GLY A 497 42.16 30.45 19.41
CA GLY A 497 42.49 29.42 20.39
C GLY A 497 42.07 29.79 21.81
N SER A 498 42.24 31.04 22.24
CA SER A 498 41.82 31.50 23.58
C SER A 498 40.30 31.70 23.71
N CYS A 499 39.60 31.79 22.58
CA CYS A 499 38.14 31.84 22.51
C CYS A 499 37.48 30.45 22.46
N ARG A 500 38.26 29.37 22.29
CA ARG A 500 37.78 27.99 22.40
C ARG A 500 37.98 27.50 23.84
N ARG A 501 37.06 26.65 24.31
CA ARG A 501 37.17 25.99 25.62
C ARG A 501 38.17 24.83 25.59
N ASP A 502 38.35 24.23 24.42
CA ASP A 502 39.19 23.07 24.14
C ASP A 502 39.45 22.99 22.62
N ASN A 503 40.47 22.24 22.17
CA ASN A 503 40.85 22.18 20.75
C ASN A 503 39.73 21.66 19.82
N SER A 504 38.73 20.96 20.35
CA SER A 504 37.57 20.46 19.62
C SER A 504 36.32 21.37 19.67
N SER A 505 36.27 22.37 20.55
CA SER A 505 35.10 23.27 20.60
C SER A 505 35.12 24.34 19.51
N VAL A 506 33.91 24.77 19.15
CA VAL A 506 33.66 25.95 18.33
C VAL A 506 34.03 27.19 19.14
N ILE A 507 34.58 28.19 18.44
CA ILE A 507 34.92 29.50 18.98
C ILE A 507 33.71 30.10 19.69
N CYS A 508 33.86 30.51 20.95
CA CYS A 508 32.80 31.08 21.79
C CYS A 508 31.50 30.25 21.77
N SER A 509 31.64 28.92 21.71
CA SER A 509 30.53 27.96 21.61
C SER A 509 29.53 28.21 20.47
N GLY A 510 29.90 29.04 19.47
CA GLY A 510 29.00 29.51 18.43
C GLY A 510 27.89 30.47 18.89
N GLN A 511 27.98 31.00 20.13
CA GLN A 511 26.97 31.88 20.75
C GLN A 511 27.57 33.24 21.17
N GLY A 512 28.69 33.62 20.56
CA GLY A 512 29.38 34.88 20.78
C GLY A 512 30.50 35.09 19.77
N ASP A 513 30.99 36.31 19.69
CA ASP A 513 32.08 36.67 18.78
C ASP A 513 33.41 36.70 19.52
N CYS A 514 34.45 36.12 18.90
CA CYS A 514 35.81 36.17 19.41
C CYS A 514 36.47 37.49 19.00
N VAL A 515 36.43 38.48 19.89
CA VAL A 515 37.03 39.79 19.68
C VAL A 515 38.34 39.83 20.45
N CYS A 516 39.46 39.98 19.73
CA CYS A 516 40.81 40.12 20.32
C CYS A 516 41.21 38.99 21.31
N GLY A 517 40.68 37.77 21.13
CA GLY A 517 40.99 36.61 21.98
C GLY A 517 40.09 36.46 23.22
N GLN A 518 39.02 37.24 23.34
CA GLN A 518 37.96 37.09 24.35
C GLN A 518 36.60 36.89 23.68
N CYS A 519 35.69 36.17 24.34
CA CYS A 519 34.34 35.93 23.85
C CYS A 519 33.36 37.00 24.33
N VAL A 520 32.66 37.64 23.40
CA VAL A 520 31.52 38.53 23.67
C VAL A 520 30.25 37.79 23.30
N CYS A 521 29.45 37.41 24.30
CA CYS A 521 28.25 36.60 24.08
C CYS A 521 27.14 37.39 23.41
N HIS A 522 26.46 36.77 22.46
CA HIS A 522 25.35 37.41 21.74
C HIS A 522 24.15 37.64 22.68
N THR A 523 23.53 38.81 22.56
CA THR A 523 22.23 39.09 23.20
C THR A 523 21.12 38.38 22.44
N SER A 524 20.22 37.68 23.14
CA SER A 524 19.10 36.99 22.50
C SER A 524 17.88 37.92 22.37
N ASP A 525 17.24 37.88 21.20
CA ASP A 525 15.96 38.58 20.95
C ASP A 525 14.76 37.91 21.70
N MET A 526 14.94 36.71 22.27
CA MET A 526 13.90 36.03 23.05
C MET A 526 13.76 36.61 24.47
N PRO A 527 12.56 37.08 24.88
CA PRO A 527 12.34 37.61 26.22
C PRO A 527 12.75 36.62 27.32
N GLY A 528 13.68 37.04 28.17
CA GLY A 528 14.16 36.24 29.30
C GLY A 528 15.26 35.21 28.99
N LYS A 529 15.71 35.05 27.72
CA LYS A 529 16.90 34.26 27.41
C LYS A 529 18.18 35.08 27.59
N TYR A 530 19.16 34.54 28.29
CA TYR A 530 20.51 35.12 28.40
C TYR A 530 21.59 34.04 28.22
N ILE A 531 22.66 34.41 27.52
CA ILE A 531 23.80 33.56 27.18
C ILE A 531 25.01 34.08 27.96
N TYR A 532 25.77 33.18 28.58
CA TYR A 532 26.82 33.52 29.54
C TYR A 532 27.91 32.44 29.62
N GLY A 533 28.95 32.73 30.43
CA GLY A 533 30.15 31.92 30.55
C GLY A 533 31.32 32.45 29.75
N THR A 534 32.54 32.06 30.11
CA THR A 534 33.80 32.56 29.54
C THR A 534 33.97 32.31 28.05
N HIS A 535 33.27 31.31 27.51
CA HIS A 535 33.21 30.97 26.09
C HIS A 535 31.76 30.92 25.60
N CYS A 536 30.83 31.64 26.25
CA CYS A 536 29.40 31.69 25.89
C CYS A 536 28.74 30.29 25.83
N GLN A 537 29.21 29.38 26.67
CA GLN A 537 28.83 27.97 26.67
C GLN A 537 27.53 27.66 27.44
N CYS A 538 27.01 28.62 28.22
CA CYS A 538 25.83 28.43 29.05
C CYS A 538 24.68 29.33 28.58
N ASP A 539 23.47 28.83 28.70
CA ASP A 539 22.24 29.61 28.64
C ASP A 539 21.19 29.04 29.60
N ASN A 540 20.08 29.74 29.76
CA ASN A 540 19.00 29.41 30.69
C ASN A 540 17.76 28.77 30.02
N MET A 541 17.87 28.34 28.76
CA MET A 541 16.75 27.82 27.95
C MET A 541 17.02 26.43 27.35
N ASN A 542 18.28 26.01 27.25
CA ASN A 542 18.70 24.71 26.72
C ASN A 542 18.84 23.65 27.84
N CYS A 543 17.73 23.22 28.42
CA CYS A 543 17.65 22.04 29.29
C CYS A 543 16.57 21.07 28.78
N GLU A 544 16.45 19.89 29.39
CA GLU A 544 15.42 18.91 29.01
C GLU A 544 13.99 19.44 29.18
N PHE A 545 13.12 19.07 28.25
CA PHE A 545 11.69 19.43 28.27
C PHE A 545 10.86 18.26 28.78
N PHE A 546 9.83 18.57 29.57
CA PHE A 546 8.82 17.60 30.02
C PHE A 546 7.41 18.19 29.84
N ASN A 547 6.50 17.41 29.26
CA ASN A 547 5.14 17.85 28.87
C ASN A 547 5.14 19.21 28.13
N GLY A 548 6.03 19.37 27.15
CA GLY A 548 6.13 20.60 26.34
C GLY A 548 6.72 21.81 27.06
N SER A 549 7.12 21.68 28.33
CA SER A 549 7.67 22.77 29.15
C SER A 549 9.11 22.49 29.59
N LEU A 550 9.98 23.51 29.49
CA LEU A 550 11.38 23.45 29.93
C LEU A 550 11.45 23.09 31.42
N CYS A 551 12.19 22.04 31.79
CA CYS A 551 12.27 21.51 33.15
C CYS A 551 10.90 21.24 33.83
N GLY A 552 9.89 20.84 33.04
CA GLY A 552 8.52 20.66 33.52
C GLY A 552 7.78 21.96 33.86
N GLY A 553 8.32 23.10 33.46
CA GLY A 553 7.79 24.43 33.69
C GLY A 553 8.20 25.03 35.04
N GLN A 554 7.97 26.34 35.21
CA GLN A 554 8.40 27.12 36.38
C GLN A 554 7.83 26.60 37.72
N ALA A 555 6.75 25.81 37.69
CA ALA A 555 6.19 25.15 38.87
C ALA A 555 7.01 23.93 39.34
N ARG A 556 7.79 23.28 38.45
CA ARG A 556 8.56 22.05 38.72
C ARG A 556 10.07 22.27 38.78
N GLY A 557 10.63 23.19 38.00
CA GLY A 557 12.07 23.42 37.98
C GLY A 557 12.51 24.72 37.29
N GLN A 558 13.82 24.94 37.27
CA GLN A 558 14.49 26.04 36.55
C GLN A 558 15.73 25.51 35.81
N CYS A 559 15.98 26.00 34.61
CA CYS A 559 17.14 25.61 33.80
C CYS A 559 18.37 26.47 34.13
N ASP A 560 19.52 25.83 34.31
CA ASP A 560 20.82 26.47 34.51
C ASP A 560 21.92 25.65 33.81
N CYS A 561 22.45 26.18 32.70
CA CYS A 561 23.53 25.61 31.90
C CYS A 561 23.39 24.10 31.63
N GLY A 562 22.23 23.68 31.12
CA GLY A 562 21.94 22.29 30.75
C GLY A 562 21.39 21.40 31.89
N LEU A 563 21.40 21.84 33.15
CA LEU A 563 20.76 21.12 34.26
C LEU A 563 19.43 21.76 34.67
N CYS A 564 18.42 20.90 34.88
CA CYS A 564 17.19 21.29 35.56
C CYS A 564 17.35 21.21 37.08
N LYS A 565 17.23 22.35 37.76
CA LYS A 565 17.15 22.46 39.22
C LYS A 565 15.70 22.28 39.65
N CYS A 566 15.37 21.08 40.12
CA CYS A 566 14.01 20.72 40.50
C CYS A 566 13.58 21.33 41.84
N ARG A 567 12.28 21.62 41.94
CA ARG A 567 11.62 22.09 43.16
C ARG A 567 11.23 20.90 44.05
N PRO A 568 11.06 21.10 45.37
CA PRO A 568 10.68 20.04 46.29
C PRO A 568 9.44 19.25 45.83
N GLY A 569 9.49 17.92 45.92
CA GLY A 569 8.45 17.00 45.43
C GLY A 569 8.64 16.51 43.99
N TYR A 570 9.61 17.05 43.25
CA TYR A 570 9.98 16.63 41.90
C TYR A 570 11.45 16.23 41.78
N GLU A 571 11.72 15.22 40.97
CA GLU A 571 13.06 14.69 40.70
C GLU A 571 13.22 14.23 39.23
N GLY A 572 14.44 13.81 38.88
CA GLY A 572 14.83 13.43 37.52
C GLY A 572 15.46 14.58 36.71
N SER A 573 16.06 14.23 35.57
CA SER A 573 16.84 15.11 34.68
C SER A 573 16.09 16.33 34.14
N ALA A 574 14.76 16.23 34.01
CA ALA A 574 13.84 17.23 33.50
C ALA A 574 12.77 17.63 34.53
N CYS A 575 12.92 17.23 35.80
CA CYS A 575 11.89 17.32 36.85
C CYS A 575 10.58 16.60 36.48
N GLN A 576 10.72 15.51 35.72
CA GLN A 576 9.64 14.69 35.18
C GLN A 576 8.97 13.81 36.24
N CYS A 577 9.73 13.37 37.24
CA CYS A 577 9.28 12.41 38.24
C CYS A 577 8.65 13.15 39.42
N GLN A 578 7.42 12.77 39.78
CA GLN A 578 6.75 13.27 40.98
C GLN A 578 6.90 12.22 42.08
N GLN A 579 7.31 12.65 43.28
CA GLN A 579 7.58 11.75 44.42
C GLN A 579 6.30 11.26 45.14
N SER A 580 5.10 11.59 44.64
CA SER A 580 3.82 11.09 45.17
C SER A 580 3.54 9.66 44.69
N THR A 581 2.67 8.96 45.42
CA THR A 581 2.14 7.63 45.09
C THR A 581 0.61 7.60 44.94
N GLU A 582 -0.05 8.76 44.99
CA GLU A 582 -1.51 8.90 44.93
C GLU A 582 -2.12 8.33 43.63
N ASP A 583 -1.50 8.57 42.47
CA ASP A 583 -2.00 8.08 41.17
C ASP A 583 -1.70 6.58 40.94
N CYS A 584 -0.98 5.93 41.86
CA CYS A 584 -0.74 4.49 41.84
C CYS A 584 -1.79 3.69 42.64
N LEU A 585 -2.70 4.35 43.37
CA LEU A 585 -3.72 3.71 44.19
C LEU A 585 -4.90 3.26 43.30
N ASN A 586 -5.28 1.99 43.40
CA ASN A 586 -6.47 1.48 42.75
C ASN A 586 -7.75 1.85 43.53
N PHE A 587 -8.92 1.44 43.02
CA PHE A 587 -10.22 1.71 43.65
C PHE A 587 -10.44 1.02 45.01
N HIS A 588 -9.59 0.07 45.40
CA HIS A 588 -9.54 -0.52 46.75
C HIS A 588 -8.52 0.15 47.68
N GLY A 589 -7.77 1.16 47.21
CA GLY A 589 -6.68 1.79 47.96
C GLY A 589 -5.37 1.00 47.96
N ASN A 590 -5.25 -0.05 47.13
CA ASN A 590 -4.02 -0.81 46.98
C ASN A 590 -3.11 -0.20 45.91
N VAL A 591 -1.82 -0.04 46.22
CA VAL A 591 -0.80 0.40 45.25
C VAL A 591 -0.65 -0.67 44.17
N CYS A 592 -0.95 -0.32 42.92
CA CYS A 592 -0.73 -1.15 41.73
C CYS A 592 -1.33 -2.57 41.84
N SER A 593 -2.50 -2.69 42.48
CA SER A 593 -3.19 -3.97 42.75
C SER A 593 -2.31 -5.05 43.40
N LEU A 594 -1.26 -4.66 44.12
CA LEU A 594 -0.23 -5.54 44.70
C LEU A 594 0.50 -6.43 43.66
N ARG A 595 0.51 -6.04 42.38
CA ARG A 595 1.15 -6.75 41.25
C ARG A 595 2.19 -5.88 40.51
N GLY A 596 2.69 -4.84 41.18
CA GLY A 596 3.62 -3.88 40.60
C GLY A 596 4.16 -2.89 41.63
N THR A 597 5.15 -2.10 41.21
CA THR A 597 5.77 -1.05 42.03
C THR A 597 5.41 0.33 41.50
N CYS A 598 5.17 1.29 42.39
CA CYS A 598 4.93 2.68 42.01
C CYS A 598 6.27 3.40 41.76
N HIS A 599 6.44 4.03 40.59
CA HIS A 599 7.61 4.81 40.22
C HIS A 599 7.17 6.06 39.46
N CYS A 600 7.57 7.25 39.92
CA CYS A 600 7.11 8.55 39.40
C CYS A 600 5.58 8.69 39.32
N ASN A 601 4.87 8.32 40.40
CA ASN A 601 3.39 8.30 40.46
C ASN A 601 2.72 7.45 39.36
N ARG A 602 3.39 6.39 38.87
CA ARG A 602 2.84 5.42 37.90
C ARG A 602 3.22 3.98 38.25
N CYS A 603 2.33 3.03 37.96
CA CYS A 603 2.58 1.62 38.23
C CYS A 603 3.46 0.94 37.17
N GLN A 604 4.53 0.30 37.63
CA GLN A 604 5.33 -0.66 36.86
C GLN A 604 4.82 -2.07 37.19
N CYS A 605 4.01 -2.62 36.27
CA CYS A 605 3.37 -3.91 36.44
C CYS A 605 4.32 -5.08 36.15
N GLN A 606 4.23 -6.13 36.95
CA GLN A 606 4.97 -7.38 36.76
C GLN A 606 4.15 -8.36 35.90
N GLY A 607 4.71 -9.50 35.50
CA GLY A 607 3.96 -10.64 34.94
C GLY A 607 3.15 -10.42 33.65
N GLY A 608 3.31 -9.29 32.93
CA GLY A 608 2.53 -8.96 31.73
C GLY A 608 1.21 -8.22 31.97
N TYR A 609 0.89 -7.89 33.24
CA TYR A 609 -0.26 -7.06 33.58
C TYR A 609 -0.09 -5.63 33.03
N GLN A 610 -1.19 -4.96 32.70
CA GLN A 610 -1.19 -3.67 32.01
C GLN A 610 -1.44 -2.48 32.95
N PRO A 611 -0.83 -1.31 32.69
CA PRO A 611 -1.17 -0.05 33.34
C PRO A 611 -2.62 0.37 33.02
N PRO A 612 -3.27 1.26 33.82
CA PRO A 612 -2.68 2.09 34.87
C PRO A 612 -2.46 1.41 36.22
N PHE A 613 -3.24 0.38 36.58
CA PHE A 613 -3.26 -0.17 37.94
C PHE A 613 -2.87 -1.65 38.07
N CYS A 614 -2.37 -2.29 37.00
CA CYS A 614 -1.96 -3.72 36.99
C CYS A 614 -3.12 -4.73 37.22
N LEU A 615 -4.35 -4.34 36.87
CA LEU A 615 -5.56 -5.15 37.06
C LEU A 615 -5.67 -6.33 36.08
N GLU A 616 -5.34 -6.12 34.81
CA GLU A 616 -5.62 -7.07 33.72
C GLU A 616 -4.35 -7.52 32.99
N CYS A 617 -4.31 -8.79 32.58
CA CYS A 617 -3.26 -9.37 31.75
C CYS A 617 -3.86 -10.13 30.55
N PRO A 618 -4.09 -9.46 29.39
CA PRO A 618 -4.69 -10.09 28.22
C PRO A 618 -3.89 -11.27 27.64
N GLY A 619 -2.55 -11.22 27.76
CA GLY A 619 -1.64 -12.26 27.26
C GLY A 619 -1.41 -13.43 28.23
N CYS A 620 -1.97 -13.39 29.44
CA CYS A 620 -1.77 -14.46 30.43
C CYS A 620 -2.59 -15.72 30.08
N PRO A 621 -2.01 -16.93 30.23
CA PRO A 621 -2.72 -18.18 29.96
C PRO A 621 -3.96 -18.34 30.84
N SER A 622 -4.92 -19.14 30.37
CA SER A 622 -6.19 -19.32 31.07
C SER A 622 -6.01 -20.09 32.39
N PRO A 623 -6.48 -19.57 33.55
CA PRO A 623 -6.39 -20.29 34.82
C PRO A 623 -7.39 -21.45 34.95
N CYS A 624 -8.40 -21.53 34.06
CA CYS A 624 -9.52 -22.47 34.14
C CYS A 624 -9.08 -23.92 34.41
N GLY A 625 -8.29 -24.51 33.52
CA GLY A 625 -7.82 -25.89 33.63
C GLY A 625 -6.85 -26.15 34.80
N ARG A 626 -6.20 -25.12 35.36
CA ARG A 626 -5.30 -25.27 36.53
C ARG A 626 -6.08 -25.37 37.84
N TYR A 627 -7.21 -24.68 37.97
CA TYR A 627 -7.99 -24.62 39.21
C TYR A 627 -9.30 -25.43 39.16
N VAL A 628 -9.61 -26.14 38.07
CA VAL A 628 -10.80 -27.01 37.97
C VAL A 628 -10.96 -27.98 39.15
N SER A 629 -9.87 -28.64 39.58
CA SER A 629 -9.86 -29.54 40.74
C SER A 629 -10.12 -28.82 42.08
N CYS A 630 -9.78 -27.54 42.17
CA CYS A 630 -10.11 -26.71 43.33
C CYS A 630 -11.59 -26.32 43.35
N VAL A 631 -12.19 -26.07 42.18
CA VAL A 631 -13.62 -25.81 42.04
C VAL A 631 -14.44 -27.05 42.38
N GLU A 632 -14.05 -28.21 41.83
CA GLU A 632 -14.67 -29.50 42.14
C GLU A 632 -14.65 -29.77 43.66
N CYS A 633 -13.49 -29.56 44.28
CA CYS A 633 -13.31 -29.78 45.70
C CYS A 633 -14.10 -28.80 46.59
N LYS A 634 -14.01 -27.49 46.34
CA LYS A 634 -14.61 -26.47 47.23
C LYS A 634 -16.13 -26.41 47.12
N PHE A 635 -16.70 -26.71 45.95
CA PHE A 635 -18.14 -26.57 45.68
C PHE A 635 -18.88 -27.90 45.70
N PHE A 636 -18.37 -28.92 44.99
CA PHE A 636 -19.02 -30.24 44.90
C PHE A 636 -18.55 -31.23 45.97
N ASN A 637 -17.53 -30.89 46.77
CA ASN A 637 -16.90 -31.77 47.75
C ASN A 637 -16.44 -33.11 47.13
N SER A 638 -15.92 -33.08 45.90
CA SER A 638 -15.43 -34.27 45.19
C SER A 638 -14.08 -34.03 44.51
N GLY A 639 -13.52 -35.08 43.92
CA GLY A 639 -12.32 -35.00 43.09
C GLY A 639 -11.01 -35.16 43.87
N PRO A 640 -9.85 -34.93 43.22
CA PRO A 640 -8.54 -35.35 43.75
C PRO A 640 -8.11 -34.60 45.01
N PHE A 641 -8.72 -33.44 45.31
CA PHE A 641 -8.39 -32.62 46.49
C PHE A 641 -9.40 -32.73 47.63
N GLU A 642 -10.45 -33.56 47.52
CA GLU A 642 -11.53 -33.73 48.51
C GLU A 642 -11.03 -33.75 49.97
N LYS A 643 -9.97 -34.51 50.25
CA LYS A 643 -9.40 -34.70 51.59
C LYS A 643 -8.46 -33.58 52.06
N ASN A 644 -7.97 -32.71 51.18
CA ASN A 644 -7.02 -31.64 51.52
C ASN A 644 -7.34 -30.28 50.87
N CYS A 645 -8.64 -30.02 50.67
CA CYS A 645 -9.16 -28.87 49.94
C CYS A 645 -8.58 -27.52 50.38
N SER A 646 -8.46 -27.32 51.70
CA SER A 646 -8.05 -26.04 52.27
C SER A 646 -6.56 -25.74 52.14
N GLN A 647 -5.70 -26.77 52.04
CA GLN A 647 -4.26 -26.59 51.82
C GLN A 647 -3.90 -26.55 50.33
N ALA A 648 -4.59 -27.35 49.50
CA ALA A 648 -4.37 -27.37 48.05
C ALA A 648 -4.90 -26.11 47.35
N CYS A 649 -5.94 -25.48 47.92
CA CYS A 649 -6.66 -24.36 47.32
C CYS A 649 -6.84 -23.20 48.32
N PRO A 650 -5.75 -22.56 48.80
CA PRO A 650 -5.82 -21.48 49.78
C PRO A 650 -6.34 -20.17 49.17
N ASN A 651 -5.87 -19.82 47.96
CA ASN A 651 -6.15 -18.55 47.27
C ASN A 651 -7.43 -18.59 46.42
N ILE A 652 -8.29 -19.59 46.65
CA ILE A 652 -9.54 -19.80 45.92
C ILE A 652 -10.72 -19.64 46.88
N HIS A 653 -11.49 -18.58 46.66
CA HIS A 653 -12.67 -18.21 47.44
C HIS A 653 -13.95 -18.49 46.63
N LEU A 654 -15.03 -18.91 47.30
CA LEU A 654 -16.33 -19.12 46.66
C LEU A 654 -17.26 -17.95 46.99
N SER A 655 -17.83 -17.33 45.96
CA SER A 655 -18.91 -16.36 46.13
C SER A 655 -20.21 -17.06 46.52
N LYS A 656 -20.97 -16.44 47.44
CA LYS A 656 -22.28 -16.94 47.90
C LYS A 656 -23.49 -16.22 47.27
N ASN A 657 -23.26 -15.15 46.51
CA ASN A 657 -24.31 -14.37 45.86
C ASN A 657 -24.12 -14.38 44.33
N SER A 658 -25.13 -14.83 43.60
CA SER A 658 -25.03 -15.20 42.17
C SER A 658 -25.63 -14.19 41.19
N THR A 659 -25.86 -12.93 41.61
CA THR A 659 -26.74 -11.99 40.88
C THR A 659 -26.08 -10.72 40.32
N GLU A 660 -24.80 -10.47 40.56
CA GLU A 660 -24.09 -9.36 39.92
C GLU A 660 -23.11 -9.89 38.86
N VAL A 661 -23.45 -9.64 37.58
CA VAL A 661 -22.58 -9.97 36.44
C VAL A 661 -21.62 -8.83 36.22
N ASN A 662 -20.35 -9.01 36.60
CA ASN A 662 -19.33 -8.00 36.40
C ASN A 662 -18.71 -8.13 35.00
N ARG A 663 -18.23 -7.03 34.41
CA ARG A 663 -17.69 -7.06 33.03
C ARG A 663 -16.40 -7.88 32.91
N ASN A 664 -15.71 -8.13 34.03
CA ASN A 664 -14.42 -8.81 34.09
C ASN A 664 -14.54 -10.30 34.48
N ASP A 665 -15.75 -10.87 34.50
CA ASP A 665 -16.00 -12.30 34.70
C ASP A 665 -15.34 -13.17 33.61
N ARG A 666 -14.28 -13.93 33.93
CA ARG A 666 -13.74 -14.93 32.99
C ARG A 666 -14.56 -16.23 33.10
N LYS A 667 -15.23 -16.61 32.01
CA LYS A 667 -16.04 -17.83 31.92
C LYS A 667 -15.16 -19.05 31.63
N CYS A 668 -15.30 -20.11 32.42
CA CYS A 668 -14.60 -21.37 32.31
C CYS A 668 -15.61 -22.51 32.13
N ARG A 669 -15.25 -23.51 31.30
CA ARG A 669 -15.97 -24.78 31.18
C ARG A 669 -14.94 -25.89 31.00
N GLU A 670 -14.81 -26.74 32.00
CA GLU A 670 -13.78 -27.77 32.11
C GLU A 670 -14.39 -29.10 32.53
N LYS A 671 -13.64 -30.20 32.45
CA LYS A 671 -14.10 -31.51 32.93
C LYS A 671 -13.67 -31.77 34.37
N ASP A 672 -14.58 -32.36 35.15
CA ASP A 672 -14.29 -32.86 36.49
C ASP A 672 -13.64 -34.25 36.49
N SER A 673 -13.32 -34.77 37.68
CA SER A 673 -12.73 -36.09 37.87
C SER A 673 -13.57 -37.26 37.31
N GLN A 674 -14.86 -37.05 37.02
CA GLN A 674 -15.80 -38.05 36.51
C GLN A 674 -16.12 -37.87 35.01
N ASN A 675 -15.37 -37.02 34.30
CA ASN A 675 -15.60 -36.62 32.91
C ASN A 675 -16.93 -35.87 32.65
N CYS A 676 -17.58 -35.33 33.68
CA CYS A 676 -18.70 -34.42 33.52
C CYS A 676 -18.18 -33.00 33.28
N TRP A 677 -18.88 -32.20 32.48
CA TRP A 677 -18.52 -30.79 32.31
C TRP A 677 -19.06 -29.96 33.48
N ILE A 678 -18.18 -29.12 34.05
CA ILE A 678 -18.54 -28.09 35.04
C ILE A 678 -18.32 -26.70 34.44
N SER A 679 -19.28 -25.81 34.65
CA SER A 679 -19.24 -24.42 34.20
C SER A 679 -19.06 -23.49 35.41
N PHE A 680 -18.14 -22.53 35.32
CA PHE A 680 -17.88 -21.58 36.41
C PHE A 680 -17.33 -20.27 35.88
N ARG A 681 -17.39 -19.23 36.71
CA ARG A 681 -16.79 -17.91 36.45
C ARG A 681 -15.75 -17.62 37.51
N MET A 682 -14.65 -16.99 37.10
CA MET A 682 -13.59 -16.54 37.99
C MET A 682 -13.35 -15.03 37.83
N VAL A 683 -13.17 -14.36 38.95
CA VAL A 683 -12.74 -12.96 39.06
C VAL A 683 -11.45 -12.96 39.89
N GLN A 684 -10.43 -12.24 39.44
CA GLN A 684 -9.13 -12.19 40.10
C GLN A 684 -9.07 -10.97 41.05
N GLU A 685 -8.70 -11.19 42.31
CA GLU A 685 -8.59 -10.14 43.33
C GLU A 685 -7.16 -9.59 43.43
N ASP A 686 -6.98 -8.44 44.10
CA ASP A 686 -5.68 -7.79 44.27
C ASP A 686 -4.66 -8.75 44.92
N GLY A 687 -3.44 -8.81 44.36
CA GLY A 687 -2.43 -9.82 44.69
C GLY A 687 -2.25 -10.91 43.62
N GLU A 688 -1.29 -11.82 43.83
CA GLU A 688 -0.91 -12.86 42.88
C GLU A 688 -1.74 -14.15 43.06
N GLU A 689 -2.29 -14.66 41.95
CA GLU A 689 -3.08 -15.91 41.88
C GLU A 689 -4.24 -16.03 42.90
N ILE A 690 -4.83 -14.91 43.35
CA ILE A 690 -6.03 -14.88 44.20
C ILE A 690 -7.29 -14.76 43.33
N TYR A 691 -8.23 -15.70 43.48
CA TYR A 691 -9.45 -15.75 42.68
C TYR A 691 -10.70 -16.01 43.52
N THR A 692 -11.76 -15.25 43.25
CA THR A 692 -13.12 -15.54 43.69
C THR A 692 -13.91 -16.18 42.56
N ILE A 693 -14.58 -17.29 42.86
CA ILE A 693 -15.24 -18.17 41.89
C ILE A 693 -16.73 -18.29 42.19
N THR A 694 -17.54 -18.26 41.11
CA THR A 694 -18.98 -18.56 41.13
C THR A 694 -19.23 -19.76 40.22
N VAL A 695 -19.84 -20.82 40.77
CA VAL A 695 -19.99 -22.13 40.10
C VAL A 695 -21.45 -22.34 39.70
N ASP A 696 -21.66 -22.92 38.52
CA ASP A 696 -22.98 -23.40 38.08
C ASP A 696 -23.27 -24.75 38.76
N PRO A 697 -24.40 -24.92 39.47
CA PRO A 697 -24.69 -26.16 40.19
C PRO A 697 -24.92 -27.39 39.28
N ASP A 698 -25.31 -27.20 38.02
CA ASP A 698 -25.67 -28.30 37.13
C ASP A 698 -24.45 -28.88 36.40
N LYS A 699 -24.25 -30.21 36.52
CA LYS A 699 -23.19 -30.95 35.81
C LYS A 699 -23.73 -31.60 34.54
N GLU A 700 -23.05 -31.39 33.42
CA GLU A 700 -23.38 -32.08 32.16
C GLU A 700 -22.53 -33.37 32.03
N CYS A 701 -23.08 -34.50 32.46
CA CYS A 701 -22.46 -35.81 32.32
C CYS A 701 -22.94 -36.54 31.03
N PRO A 702 -22.07 -37.29 30.33
CA PRO A 702 -22.49 -38.12 29.20
C PRO A 702 -23.42 -39.24 29.66
N GLN A 703 -24.57 -39.42 29.00
CA GLN A 703 -25.49 -40.50 29.34
C GLN A 703 -24.92 -41.87 28.94
N PRO A 704 -25.13 -42.94 29.73
CA PRO A 704 -24.65 -44.27 29.42
C PRO A 704 -25.31 -44.81 28.13
N PRO A 705 -24.59 -45.58 27.30
CA PRO A 705 -25.13 -46.12 26.05
C PRO A 705 -26.29 -47.09 26.33
N ASN A 706 -27.34 -47.03 25.50
CA ASN A 706 -28.52 -47.88 25.68
C ASN A 706 -28.23 -49.35 25.30
N ILE A 707 -27.79 -50.13 26.29
CA ILE A 707 -27.43 -51.54 26.16
C ILE A 707 -28.56 -52.37 25.53
N ALA A 708 -29.82 -52.08 25.86
CA ALA A 708 -30.97 -52.81 25.31
C ALA A 708 -31.11 -52.66 23.79
N LEU A 709 -30.80 -51.48 23.24
CA LEU A 709 -30.80 -51.25 21.78
C LEU A 709 -29.68 -52.05 21.09
N ILE A 710 -28.48 -52.05 21.67
CA ILE A 710 -27.29 -52.72 21.14
C ILE A 710 -27.47 -54.25 21.17
N VAL A 711 -27.93 -54.80 22.29
CA VAL A 711 -28.23 -56.24 22.42
C VAL A 711 -29.42 -56.66 21.55
N GLY A 712 -30.48 -55.84 21.46
CA GLY A 712 -31.63 -56.11 20.60
C GLY A 712 -31.26 -56.18 19.10
N SER A 713 -30.50 -55.20 18.62
CA SER A 713 -30.05 -55.12 17.23
C SER A 713 -29.12 -56.28 16.82
N THR A 714 -28.20 -56.69 17.71
CA THR A 714 -27.26 -57.80 17.45
C THR A 714 -27.97 -59.16 17.41
N ILE A 715 -28.88 -59.43 18.35
CA ILE A 715 -29.71 -60.66 18.33
C ILE A 715 -30.58 -60.72 17.06
N ALA A 716 -31.24 -59.61 16.69
CA ALA A 716 -32.05 -59.55 15.48
C ALA A 716 -31.23 -59.82 14.21
N GLY A 717 -30.00 -59.29 14.11
CA GLY A 717 -29.09 -59.55 13.00
C GLY A 717 -28.71 -61.02 12.84
N VAL A 718 -28.38 -61.71 13.95
CA VAL A 718 -28.04 -63.15 13.93
C VAL A 718 -29.21 -64.01 13.48
N VAL A 719 -30.43 -63.73 13.97
CA VAL A 719 -31.65 -64.44 13.56
C VAL A 719 -31.91 -64.25 12.06
N LEU A 720 -31.75 -63.02 11.55
CA LEU A 720 -32.01 -62.70 10.15
C LEU A 720 -31.01 -63.39 9.21
N ILE A 721 -29.73 -63.45 9.57
CA ILE A 721 -28.70 -64.23 8.84
C ILE A 721 -29.06 -65.73 8.82
N GLY A 722 -29.50 -66.29 9.95
CA GLY A 722 -29.92 -67.69 10.04
C GLY A 722 -31.10 -68.03 9.12
N ILE A 723 -32.12 -67.16 9.07
CA ILE A 723 -33.25 -67.30 8.14
C ILE A 723 -32.77 -67.23 6.68
N LEU A 724 -31.89 -66.30 6.36
CA LEU A 724 -31.38 -66.09 5.01
C LEU A 724 -30.57 -67.30 4.52
N MET A 725 -29.76 -67.91 5.38
CA MET A 725 -29.06 -69.19 5.11
C MET A 725 -30.04 -70.35 4.85
N LEU A 726 -31.12 -70.47 5.62
CA LEU A 726 -32.15 -71.50 5.41
C LEU A 726 -32.91 -71.30 4.09
N VAL A 727 -33.19 -70.06 3.70
CA VAL A 727 -33.82 -69.74 2.41
C VAL A 727 -32.89 -70.09 1.25
N ILE A 728 -31.60 -69.74 1.32
CA ILE A 728 -30.58 -70.13 0.33
C ILE A 728 -30.48 -71.65 0.22
N TRP A 729 -30.39 -72.37 1.34
CA TRP A 729 -30.31 -73.83 1.34
C TRP A 729 -31.56 -74.47 0.70
N ARG A 730 -32.76 -74.01 1.08
CA ARG A 730 -34.01 -74.53 0.50
C ARG A 730 -34.10 -74.24 -1.01
N PHE A 731 -33.64 -73.08 -1.46
CA PHE A 731 -33.56 -72.74 -2.89
C PHE A 731 -32.56 -73.62 -3.65
N LEU A 732 -31.40 -73.92 -3.06
CA LEU A 732 -30.41 -74.84 -3.63
C LEU A 732 -30.93 -76.28 -3.70
N MET A 733 -31.63 -76.76 -2.67
CA MET A 733 -32.25 -78.09 -2.68
C MET A 733 -33.37 -78.19 -3.73
N GLU A 734 -34.26 -77.20 -3.83
CA GLU A 734 -35.29 -77.13 -4.88
C GLU A 734 -34.68 -77.14 -6.29
N LEU A 735 -33.53 -76.49 -6.49
CA LEU A 735 -32.80 -76.52 -7.77
C LEU A 735 -32.14 -77.88 -8.06
N LEU A 736 -31.63 -78.57 -7.03
CA LEU A 736 -31.06 -79.91 -7.15
C LEU A 736 -32.16 -80.94 -7.44
N ASP A 737 -33.25 -80.95 -6.68
CA ASP A 737 -34.42 -81.82 -6.90
C ASP A 737 -35.02 -81.59 -8.29
N ARG A 738 -35.16 -80.34 -8.76
CA ARG A 738 -35.59 -80.05 -10.14
C ARG A 738 -34.58 -80.48 -11.21
N ARG A 739 -33.33 -80.73 -10.86
CA ARG A 739 -32.30 -81.30 -11.75
C ARG A 739 -32.39 -82.83 -11.76
N GLU A 740 -32.51 -83.44 -10.60
CA GLU A 740 -32.65 -84.90 -10.46
C GLU A 740 -33.99 -85.40 -11.00
N TYR A 741 -35.10 -84.71 -10.76
CA TYR A 741 -36.40 -85.03 -11.34
C TYR A 741 -36.35 -85.03 -12.89
N ARG A 742 -35.71 -84.03 -13.49
CA ARG A 742 -35.47 -83.98 -14.96
C ARG A 742 -34.49 -85.04 -15.45
N ARG A 743 -33.62 -85.58 -14.59
CA ARG A 743 -32.75 -86.72 -14.89
C ARG A 743 -33.55 -88.03 -14.83
N PHE A 744 -34.37 -88.20 -13.80
CA PHE A 744 -35.26 -89.33 -13.59
C PHE A 744 -36.30 -89.45 -14.72
N GLU A 745 -36.92 -88.36 -15.19
CA GLU A 745 -37.79 -88.41 -16.38
C GLU A 745 -37.03 -88.83 -17.66
N LYS A 746 -35.78 -88.37 -17.83
CA LYS A 746 -34.91 -88.79 -18.94
C LYS A 746 -34.47 -90.25 -18.85
N GLU A 747 -34.42 -90.84 -17.66
CA GLU A 747 -34.10 -92.24 -17.44
C GLU A 747 -35.36 -93.11 -17.59
N LYS A 748 -36.50 -92.69 -17.04
CA LYS A 748 -37.82 -93.31 -17.20
C LYS A 748 -38.28 -93.37 -18.67
N SER A 749 -38.01 -92.34 -19.47
CA SER A 749 -38.30 -92.34 -20.91
C SER A 749 -37.35 -93.20 -21.75
N LYS A 750 -36.19 -93.59 -21.21
CA LYS A 750 -35.28 -94.58 -21.82
C LYS A 750 -35.57 -96.01 -21.37
N ALA A 751 -36.17 -96.19 -20.19
CA ALA A 751 -36.55 -97.49 -19.63
C ALA A 751 -37.91 -97.98 -20.13
N LYS A 752 -38.08 -98.14 -21.46
CA LYS A 752 -39.10 -99.03 -22.01
C LYS A 752 -38.50 -100.44 -22.12
N TRP A 753 -38.95 -101.34 -21.26
CA TRP A 753 -38.69 -102.78 -21.42
C TRP A 753 -39.68 -103.36 -22.43
N ASN A 754 -39.19 -104.30 -23.26
CA ASN A 754 -40.04 -105.10 -24.12
C ASN A 754 -40.61 -106.27 -23.31
N ASP A 755 -41.92 -106.52 -23.44
CA ASP A 755 -42.52 -107.76 -22.96
C ASP A 755 -42.00 -108.95 -23.79
N ALA A 756 -41.41 -109.94 -23.12
CA ALA A 756 -40.99 -111.20 -23.70
C ALA A 756 -41.20 -112.33 -22.68
N ASP A 757 -42.00 -113.32 -23.05
CA ASP A 757 -42.47 -114.39 -22.16
C ASP A 757 -41.36 -115.33 -21.66
N ASN A 758 -41.55 -115.86 -20.45
CA ASN A 758 -40.67 -116.86 -19.83
C ASN A 758 -41.05 -118.30 -20.31
N PRO A 759 -40.17 -119.01 -21.04
CA PRO A 759 -40.51 -120.25 -21.75
C PRO A 759 -40.61 -121.52 -20.88
N LEU A 760 -40.57 -121.43 -19.54
CA LEU A 760 -40.61 -122.59 -18.64
C LEU A 760 -41.88 -122.72 -17.79
N PHE A 761 -42.86 -121.82 -17.93
CA PHE A 761 -44.14 -121.93 -17.23
C PHE A 761 -45.19 -122.67 -18.08
N LYS A 762 -45.67 -123.82 -17.61
CA LYS A 762 -46.82 -124.54 -18.20
C LYS A 762 -48.02 -124.49 -17.25
N SER A 763 -49.16 -124.04 -17.76
CA SER A 763 -50.42 -123.93 -17.03
C SER A 763 -51.03 -125.30 -16.71
N ALA A 764 -51.47 -125.49 -15.46
CA ALA A 764 -52.44 -126.52 -15.12
C ALA A 764 -53.87 -125.97 -15.30
N THR A 765 -54.68 -126.69 -16.08
CA THR A 765 -56.11 -126.47 -16.38
C THR A 765 -57.01 -126.48 -15.11
N THR A 766 -58.28 -126.07 -15.11
CA THR A 766 -59.35 -126.13 -16.12
C THR A 766 -60.33 -124.94 -16.02
N THR A 767 -61.02 -124.63 -17.12
CA THR A 767 -62.25 -123.79 -17.13
C THR A 767 -63.48 -124.69 -17.17
N VAL A 768 -64.48 -124.44 -16.31
CA VAL A 768 -65.81 -125.07 -16.40
C VAL A 768 -66.87 -123.96 -16.35
N VAL A 769 -67.69 -123.88 -17.41
CA VAL A 769 -68.75 -122.87 -17.54
C VAL A 769 -70.05 -123.45 -16.98
N ASN A 770 -70.69 -122.74 -16.04
CA ASN A 770 -72.02 -123.10 -15.53
C ASN A 770 -73.10 -122.29 -16.28
N PRO A 771 -74.03 -122.94 -17.02
CA PRO A 771 -75.02 -122.24 -17.82
C PRO A 771 -76.21 -121.73 -16.99
N ARG A 772 -76.14 -120.46 -16.56
CA ARG A 772 -77.31 -119.65 -16.21
C ARG A 772 -76.97 -118.15 -16.36
N PHE A 773 -77.94 -117.39 -16.87
CA PHE A 773 -77.86 -115.96 -17.25
C PHE A 773 -77.11 -115.68 -18.58
N ASN A 774 -77.92 -115.55 -19.64
CA ASN A 774 -77.78 -114.48 -20.62
C ASN A 774 -78.25 -113.16 -19.98
#